data_AF-A0A1J1LW33-F1
#
_entry.id   AF-A0A1J1LW33-F1
#
_cell.length_a   1.000
_cell.length_b   1.000
_cell.length_c   1.000
_cell.angle_alpha   90.00
_cell.angle_beta   90.00
_cell.angle_gamma   90.00
#
_symmetry.space_group_name_H-M   'P 1'
#
loop_
_entity.id
_entity.type
_entity.pdbx_description
1 polymer ?
#
loop_
_entity_poly.entity_id
_entity_poly.type
_entity_poly.pdbx_seq_one_letter_code
_entity_poly.pdbx_strand_id
1 'polypeptide(L)'
;MYLKFLALSASLGVLFLSPISPDLSKNQKLILGGLASVSSCLSLVWIGYSPNLKIKALKSDLERAQKTLEANLEAIREQNYLIENVKSEKQNADEFYQNLMSKTQSDYDRQIKDLKLKLSDKTKELKTTLEVQKTDYERILNNQLNALTNKKEEEKTIIINSYEQKIKGLADRIIQLESQEEYVKQLISDNEQVKKLLEIDSKNLELSASQAQLTLEKQVITYEQKIENAINENENLKAIINSLEQEINHLNQTIILLQNEAKAPKNPDIRLILTLFSKKNIRLNYLESLDNCGILSHIFEILSEYSENSIKEILAQLPGLSENFESSPNYSISKGKLKINIDSRSAKDKIKNHDGWLKNIAESQSNLIILGARGTGKSELANNYSALIHNILGNFEFKFIQPKPDDMSVFLIGNKEVKPDYLGFMNIPGIKNAYDGLEELNGVIHSRLEDNTKRIATGLPCQNWSPQYWLIDEFQQLILQAKSFDKKPEDVSLSVRNAVSLGRSLKIYVLAIGQIANVSVLKWQIGDLYQFCQIYLGDAIKNGINYAPNKADIEVLENEFNLFRNSDIKYYGLVREMGKKGYIAELPNEREYFVMPSHDIPELSHNHTPSQTSEVLPVEVLSPSHHIPSQAITQSKTTIIECPNCGSFESVKNGKNRRKCKKCNKTFSV
;
A
#
# COMPACT_ATOMS: atom_id res chain seq x y z
N MET A 1 52.92 -48.24 33.75
CA MET A 1 53.62 -47.10 34.38
C MET A 1 52.74 -46.62 35.52
N TYR A 2 53.02 -46.86 36.81
CA TYR A 2 53.91 -47.85 37.49
C TYR A 2 53.51 -49.31 37.14
N LEU A 3 54.09 -50.42 37.64
CA LEU A 3 55.42 -50.71 38.22
C LEU A 3 55.75 -50.36 39.69
N LYS A 4 55.22 -51.13 40.67
CA LYS A 4 55.88 -51.46 41.97
C LYS A 4 55.29 -52.79 42.50
N PHE A 5 56.01 -53.91 42.49
CA PHE A 5 57.11 -54.37 43.37
C PHE A 5 56.66 -54.88 44.75
N LEU A 6 56.72 -56.21 44.93
CA LEU A 6 57.65 -56.86 45.85
C LEU A 6 57.90 -58.32 45.39
N ALA A 7 59.04 -58.90 45.75
CA ALA A 7 59.52 -60.17 45.21
C ALA A 7 60.28 -61.00 46.24
N LEU A 8 60.49 -62.28 45.89
CA LEU A 8 61.34 -63.33 46.47
C LEU A 8 62.11 -63.02 47.78
N SER A 9 62.11 -64.02 48.66
CA SER A 9 63.38 -64.52 49.22
C SER A 9 63.46 -66.04 49.03
N ALA A 10 64.65 -66.52 48.69
CA ALA A 10 64.99 -67.93 48.57
C ALA A 10 66.46 -68.10 48.98
N SER A 11 66.83 -69.25 49.54
CA SER A 11 68.20 -69.54 49.94
C SER A 11 68.55 -71.03 49.82
N LEU A 12 69.59 -71.31 49.04
CA LEU A 12 70.43 -72.50 49.12
C LEU A 12 71.40 -72.33 50.32
N GLY A 13 72.09 -73.33 50.87
CA GLY A 13 72.21 -74.77 50.57
C GLY A 13 73.60 -75.30 51.04
N VAL A 14 74.12 -76.37 50.40
CA VAL A 14 75.57 -76.74 50.26
C VAL A 14 76.28 -77.58 51.36
N LEU A 15 76.58 -78.87 50.99
CA LEU A 15 77.81 -79.73 51.17
C LEU A 15 78.52 -79.86 52.57
N PHE A 16 79.28 -80.91 52.96
CA PHE A 16 80.27 -81.84 52.36
C PHE A 16 80.25 -83.22 53.12
N LEU A 17 80.29 -84.43 52.51
CA LEU A 17 81.42 -85.27 51.97
C LEU A 17 82.29 -86.12 52.96
N SER A 18 82.18 -87.47 52.85
CA SER A 18 83.28 -88.50 52.89
C SER A 18 84.03 -88.87 54.22
N PRO A 19 84.94 -89.91 54.28
CA PRO A 19 84.75 -91.34 53.86
C PRO A 19 85.53 -92.46 54.67
N ILE A 20 85.27 -93.75 54.37
CA ILE A 20 86.24 -94.91 54.25
C ILE A 20 86.95 -95.59 55.48
N SER A 21 87.25 -96.91 55.31
CA SER A 21 88.32 -97.77 55.93
C SER A 21 88.02 -98.76 57.11
N PRO A 22 88.84 -99.85 57.31
CA PRO A 22 88.31 -101.19 57.65
C PRO A 22 89.17 -102.04 58.65
N ASP A 23 89.15 -103.38 58.47
CA ASP A 23 90.21 -104.41 58.68
C ASP A 23 90.34 -105.31 59.95
N LEU A 24 90.17 -106.62 59.68
CA LEU A 24 91.11 -107.76 59.89
C LEU A 24 92.05 -107.86 61.12
N SER A 25 91.86 -108.92 61.92
CA SER A 25 92.87 -109.97 62.27
C SER A 25 92.25 -111.01 63.25
N LYS A 26 92.57 -112.31 63.33
CA LYS A 26 93.54 -113.26 62.72
C LYS A 26 94.88 -113.48 63.45
N ASN A 27 94.90 -114.40 64.43
CA ASN A 27 95.81 -115.57 64.61
C ASN A 27 95.51 -116.24 65.98
N GLN A 28 95.54 -117.57 66.22
CA GLN A 28 96.37 -118.72 65.77
C GLN A 28 97.63 -118.93 66.64
N LYS A 29 97.90 -120.21 66.98
CA LYS A 29 99.08 -120.76 67.72
C LYS A 29 99.00 -120.63 69.26
N LEU A 30 99.62 -121.50 70.09
CA LEU A 30 100.52 -122.63 69.79
C LEU A 30 100.48 -123.75 70.87
N ILE A 31 100.82 -124.99 70.46
CA ILE A 31 101.45 -126.10 71.21
C ILE A 31 100.86 -126.54 72.59
N LEU A 32 100.45 -127.82 72.63
CA LEU A 32 100.71 -128.81 73.68
C LEU A 32 101.07 -128.18 75.08
N GLY A 33 100.04 -127.77 75.89
CA GLY A 33 100.00 -126.67 76.96
C GLY A 33 98.63 -126.37 77.79
N GLY A 34 97.92 -125.10 77.80
CA GLY A 34 96.43 -124.56 78.11
C GLY A 34 95.88 -123.13 78.85
N LEU A 35 94.69 -122.35 78.61
CA LEU A 35 93.86 -121.23 79.47
C LEU A 35 92.64 -120.16 78.94
N ALA A 36 91.68 -119.39 79.72
CA ALA A 36 90.66 -118.16 79.40
C ALA A 36 89.51 -117.44 80.44
N SER A 37 88.81 -116.17 80.30
CA SER A 37 87.48 -115.51 81.01
C SER A 37 86.90 -113.92 80.88
N VAL A 38 85.61 -113.38 81.24
CA VAL A 38 84.95 -111.87 81.25
C VAL A 38 83.44 -111.40 81.88
N SER A 39 82.93 -110.07 82.12
CA SER A 39 81.45 -109.49 82.53
C SER A 39 80.97 -107.87 82.69
N SER A 40 79.65 -107.32 82.98
CA SER A 40 79.09 -105.81 83.18
C SER A 40 77.54 -105.31 83.69
N CYS A 41 77.03 -103.97 83.94
CA CYS A 41 75.58 -103.38 84.40
C CYS A 41 75.08 -101.75 84.48
N LEU A 42 73.78 -101.20 84.85
CA LEU A 42 73.17 -99.70 84.91
C LEU A 42 71.74 -99.13 85.66
N SER A 43 71.21 -97.79 85.74
CA SER A 43 69.92 -97.14 86.49
C SER A 43 69.23 -95.59 86.30
N LEU A 44 68.02 -95.05 86.89
CA LEU A 44 67.19 -93.65 86.79
C LEU A 44 66.07 -93.15 87.96
N VAL A 45 65.11 -92.08 88.22
CA VAL A 45 64.43 -90.62 87.94
C VAL A 45 63.29 -90.02 89.05
N TRP A 46 62.34 -88.95 89.27
CA TRP A 46 61.58 -87.58 88.83
C TRP A 46 60.50 -86.68 89.82
N ILE A 47 59.73 -85.52 89.45
CA ILE A 47 58.37 -84.66 89.86
C ILE A 47 57.98 -83.33 90.85
N GLY A 48 56.80 -82.50 90.79
CA GLY A 48 56.22 -81.24 91.65
C GLY A 48 54.82 -80.32 91.43
N TYR A 49 54.24 -79.28 92.27
CA TYR A 49 52.87 -78.40 92.17
C TYR A 49 52.41 -76.99 93.02
N SER A 50 51.17 -76.25 92.97
CA SER A 50 50.62 -74.84 93.61
C SER A 50 48.99 -74.38 93.78
N PRO A 51 48.27 -73.17 94.20
CA PRO A 51 48.60 -71.72 94.52
C PRO A 51 49.19 -71.46 95.93
N ASN A 52 50.45 -70.97 95.96
CA ASN A 52 51.33 -70.63 97.10
C ASN A 52 51.99 -71.84 98.05
N LEU A 53 52.88 -72.89 97.61
CA LEU A 53 54.17 -73.73 98.16
C LEU A 53 54.42 -75.33 98.67
N LYS A 54 55.64 -76.12 98.59
CA LYS A 54 56.36 -77.35 99.44
C LYS A 54 57.27 -78.67 98.88
N ILE A 55 58.32 -79.44 99.54
CA ILE A 55 59.02 -80.90 99.27
C ILE A 55 60.35 -81.62 100.06
N LYS A 56 60.76 -83.02 100.12
CA LYS A 56 62.12 -83.81 100.58
C LYS A 56 62.46 -85.46 100.44
N ALA A 57 63.69 -86.17 100.75
CA ALA A 57 64.19 -87.70 100.58
C ALA A 57 65.41 -88.51 101.46
N LEU A 58 65.98 -89.82 101.22
CA LEU A 58 66.86 -90.83 102.14
C LEU A 58 67.81 -92.18 101.68
N LYS A 59 68.67 -92.94 102.56
CA LYS A 59 69.42 -94.40 102.69
C LYS A 59 71.05 -94.78 102.65
N SER A 60 71.89 -95.94 102.86
CA SER A 60 72.08 -97.55 102.79
C SER A 60 73.26 -98.46 103.60
N ASP A 61 73.92 -99.67 103.18
CA ASP A 61 74.51 -100.96 103.98
C ASP A 61 75.87 -101.91 103.61
N LEU A 62 76.36 -103.09 104.29
CA LEU A 62 77.65 -104.07 104.10
C LEU A 62 77.77 -105.62 104.78
N GLU A 63 78.72 -106.71 104.95
CA GLU A 63 80.17 -107.38 104.74
C GLU A 63 80.50 -109.05 104.91
N ARG A 64 81.76 -109.77 105.03
CA ARG A 64 82.19 -111.35 104.94
C ARG A 64 83.47 -112.16 105.70
N ALA A 65 83.95 -113.50 105.44
CA ALA A 65 84.98 -114.49 106.20
C ALA A 65 85.91 -115.77 105.57
N GLN A 66 86.62 -116.80 106.30
CA GLN A 66 87.74 -117.93 105.95
C GLN A 66 87.96 -119.33 106.84
N LYS A 67 88.83 -120.49 106.91
CA LYS A 67 90.12 -121.32 106.39
C LYS A 67 90.36 -122.93 106.88
N THR A 68 91.41 -123.83 106.50
CA THR A 68 91.71 -125.39 106.77
C THR A 68 93.21 -126.12 106.97
N LEU A 69 93.53 -127.52 106.97
CA LEU A 69 94.83 -128.36 107.40
C LEU A 69 95.21 -129.92 106.89
N GLU A 70 96.32 -130.73 107.30
CA GLU A 70 97.09 -131.99 106.66
C GLU A 70 97.71 -133.35 107.46
N ALA A 71 98.45 -134.46 106.91
CA ALA A 71 98.98 -135.85 107.55
C ALA A 71 100.08 -136.95 106.89
N ASN A 72 100.62 -138.15 107.47
CA ASN A 72 101.63 -139.30 106.90
C ASN A 72 102.07 -140.78 107.65
N LEU A 73 102.75 -141.91 107.09
CA LEU A 73 103.39 -143.27 107.71
C LEU A 73 104.33 -144.42 106.90
N GLU A 74 104.89 -145.65 107.41
CA GLU A 74 105.93 -146.74 106.80
C GLU A 74 106.26 -148.30 107.38
N ALA A 75 107.05 -149.34 106.79
CA ALA A 75 107.38 -150.88 107.20
C ALA A 75 108.71 -151.84 106.76
N ILE A 76 108.94 -153.25 107.02
CA ILE A 76 110.23 -154.23 106.82
C ILE A 76 110.30 -155.93 106.98
N ARG A 77 111.39 -156.82 106.63
CA ARG A 77 111.81 -158.35 106.86
C ARG A 77 111.93 -159.40 105.66
N GLU A 78 112.71 -159.16 104.60
CA GLU A 78 112.20 -159.38 103.22
C GLU A 78 112.34 -160.72 102.44
N GLN A 79 113.54 -161.30 102.24
CA GLN A 79 113.80 -162.04 100.97
C GLN A 79 113.03 -163.36 100.69
N ASN A 80 112.75 -164.21 101.67
CA ASN A 80 112.00 -165.47 101.40
C ASN A 80 110.47 -165.30 101.42
N TYR A 81 109.96 -164.17 101.95
CA TYR A 81 108.56 -163.79 101.81
C TYR A 81 108.27 -163.24 100.40
N LEU A 82 109.31 -162.70 99.75
CA LEU A 82 109.26 -162.07 98.43
C LEU A 82 108.72 -162.97 97.31
N ILE A 83 108.88 -164.29 97.38
CA ILE A 83 108.43 -165.22 96.32
C ILE A 83 106.94 -165.58 96.43
N GLU A 84 106.36 -165.60 97.64
CA GLU A 84 104.90 -165.78 97.79
C GLU A 84 104.13 -164.49 97.46
N ASN A 85 104.67 -163.32 97.80
CA ASN A 85 104.08 -162.02 97.42
C ASN A 85 103.90 -161.90 95.89
N VAL A 86 104.93 -162.26 95.10
CA VAL A 86 104.89 -162.14 93.63
C VAL A 86 103.77 -162.97 92.98
N LYS A 87 103.25 -164.01 93.65
CA LYS A 87 102.09 -164.77 93.16
C LYS A 87 100.74 -164.15 93.51
N SER A 88 100.59 -163.51 94.66
CA SER A 88 99.33 -162.86 95.05
C SER A 88 99.16 -161.48 94.41
N GLU A 89 100.24 -160.69 94.31
CA GLU A 89 100.25 -159.37 93.66
C GLU A 89 99.79 -159.44 92.20
N LYS A 90 100.11 -160.53 91.49
CA LYS A 90 99.68 -160.71 90.10
C LYS A 90 98.16 -160.85 89.94
N GLN A 91 97.44 -161.46 90.88
CA GLN A 91 95.97 -161.52 90.80
C GLN A 91 95.32 -160.16 91.09
N ASN A 92 95.87 -159.38 92.03
CA ASN A 92 95.37 -158.04 92.35
C ASN A 92 95.54 -157.04 91.18
N ALA A 93 96.54 -157.24 90.31
CA ALA A 93 96.78 -156.38 89.16
C ALA A 93 95.70 -156.52 88.06
N ASP A 94 95.31 -157.75 87.71
CA ASP A 94 94.37 -158.00 86.61
C ASP A 94 92.93 -157.57 86.96
N GLU A 95 92.52 -157.70 88.22
CA GLU A 95 91.16 -157.33 88.68
C GLU A 95 90.96 -155.79 88.78
N PHE A 96 92.05 -155.04 89.00
CA PHE A 96 92.02 -153.57 89.02
C PHE A 96 91.83 -152.97 87.61
N TYR A 97 92.52 -153.50 86.60
CA TYR A 97 92.46 -152.99 85.23
C TYR A 97 91.09 -153.19 84.56
N GLN A 98 90.39 -154.29 84.84
CA GLN A 98 89.01 -154.53 84.39
C GLN A 98 88.04 -153.44 84.87
N ASN A 99 88.11 -153.08 86.16
CA ASN A 99 87.21 -152.09 86.75
C ASN A 99 87.42 -150.66 86.20
N LEU A 100 88.66 -150.30 85.86
CA LEU A 100 88.95 -148.96 85.34
C LEU A 100 88.34 -148.74 83.94
N MET A 101 88.52 -149.71 83.04
CA MET A 101 88.00 -149.64 81.66
C MET A 101 86.46 -149.59 81.62
N SER A 102 85.79 -150.41 82.44
CA SER A 102 84.33 -150.43 82.60
C SER A 102 83.77 -149.04 82.90
N LYS A 103 84.38 -148.32 83.85
CA LYS A 103 83.89 -147.02 84.32
C LYS A 103 84.10 -145.91 83.29
N THR A 104 85.25 -145.89 82.60
CA THR A 104 85.58 -144.83 81.63
C THR A 104 84.68 -144.87 80.39
N GLN A 105 84.19 -146.03 79.97
CA GLN A 105 83.27 -146.16 78.85
C GLN A 105 81.92 -145.49 79.12
N SER A 106 81.40 -145.63 80.36
CA SER A 106 80.05 -145.18 80.75
C SER A 106 79.86 -143.66 80.65
N ASP A 107 80.87 -142.87 81.05
CA ASP A 107 80.77 -141.41 81.05
C ASP A 107 80.84 -140.80 79.63
N TYR A 108 81.46 -141.49 78.67
CA TYR A 108 81.51 -141.04 77.27
C TYR A 108 80.15 -141.13 76.57
N ASP A 109 79.44 -142.25 76.72
CA ASP A 109 78.09 -142.44 76.16
C ASP A 109 77.09 -141.41 76.73
N ARG A 110 77.29 -141.01 77.99
CA ARG A 110 76.48 -139.99 78.65
C ARG A 110 76.63 -138.60 78.00
N GLN A 111 77.85 -138.20 77.62
CA GLN A 111 78.09 -136.92 76.95
C GLN A 111 77.54 -136.88 75.51
N ILE A 112 77.68 -137.98 74.77
CA ILE A 112 77.15 -138.09 73.38
C ILE A 112 75.61 -137.94 73.38
N LYS A 113 74.92 -138.48 74.39
CA LYS A 113 73.47 -138.37 74.53
C LYS A 113 72.99 -136.93 74.76
N ASP A 114 73.71 -136.16 75.59
CA ASP A 114 73.36 -134.77 75.94
C ASP A 114 73.59 -133.79 74.76
N LEU A 115 74.67 -133.98 73.99
CA LEU A 115 74.92 -133.21 72.76
C LEU A 115 73.85 -133.42 71.68
N LYS A 116 73.36 -134.66 71.51
CA LYS A 116 72.25 -134.96 70.58
C LYS A 116 70.95 -134.26 70.98
N LEU A 117 70.68 -134.09 72.27
CA LEU A 117 69.50 -133.36 72.75
C LEU A 117 69.58 -131.87 72.37
N LYS A 118 70.71 -131.23 72.71
CA LYS A 118 70.95 -129.80 72.45
C LYS A 118 70.88 -129.43 70.96
N LEU A 119 71.33 -130.31 70.07
CA LEU A 119 71.22 -130.11 68.63
C LEU A 119 69.76 -130.15 68.14
N SER A 120 68.94 -131.04 68.71
CA SER A 120 67.51 -131.18 68.37
C SER A 120 66.74 -129.91 68.73
N ASP A 121 66.92 -129.38 69.94
CA ASP A 121 66.17 -128.21 70.40
C ASP A 121 66.59 -126.93 69.67
N LYS A 122 67.88 -126.75 69.37
CA LYS A 122 68.35 -125.63 68.54
C LYS A 122 67.81 -125.69 67.10
N THR A 123 67.56 -126.89 66.58
CA THR A 123 66.94 -127.09 65.25
C THR A 123 65.45 -126.70 65.25
N LYS A 124 64.71 -126.99 66.34
CA LYS A 124 63.33 -126.53 66.51
C LYS A 124 63.25 -125.00 66.57
N GLU A 125 64.07 -124.40 67.44
CA GLU A 125 64.13 -122.94 67.66
C GLU A 125 64.32 -122.17 66.35
N LEU A 126 65.25 -122.61 65.50
CA LEU A 126 65.51 -121.98 64.21
C LEU A 126 64.31 -122.07 63.25
N LYS A 127 63.56 -123.20 63.28
CA LYS A 127 62.38 -123.39 62.43
C LYS A 127 61.25 -122.43 62.83
N THR A 128 60.96 -122.29 64.12
CA THR A 128 59.92 -121.37 64.61
C THR A 128 60.22 -119.93 64.23
N THR A 129 61.49 -119.50 64.31
CA THR A 129 61.90 -118.14 63.94
C THR A 129 61.65 -117.83 62.46
N LEU A 130 61.91 -118.79 61.55
CA LEU A 130 61.63 -118.65 60.12
C LEU A 130 60.12 -118.59 59.82
N GLU A 131 59.31 -119.39 60.52
CA GLU A 131 57.85 -119.46 60.35
C GLU A 131 57.17 -118.13 60.79
N VAL A 132 57.69 -117.48 61.83
CA VAL A 132 57.27 -116.12 62.26
C VAL A 132 57.67 -115.05 61.24
N GLN A 133 58.92 -115.06 60.75
CA GLN A 133 59.36 -114.06 59.76
C GLN A 133 58.54 -114.13 58.46
N LYS A 134 58.20 -115.35 57.99
CA LYS A 134 57.34 -115.53 56.82
C LYS A 134 55.95 -114.91 57.00
N THR A 135 55.31 -115.17 58.14
CA THR A 135 53.97 -114.63 58.43
C THR A 135 53.97 -113.11 58.61
N ASP A 136 55.05 -112.51 59.12
CA ASP A 136 55.18 -111.05 59.19
C ASP A 136 55.37 -110.40 57.81
N TYR A 137 56.14 -110.99 56.90
CA TYR A 137 56.23 -110.48 55.53
C TYR A 137 54.90 -110.59 54.77
N GLU A 138 54.18 -111.70 54.92
CA GLU A 138 52.84 -111.88 54.33
C GLU A 138 51.84 -110.84 54.88
N ARG A 139 51.91 -110.54 56.18
CA ARG A 139 51.11 -109.49 56.84
C ARG A 139 51.43 -108.09 56.30
N ILE A 140 52.71 -107.74 56.14
CA ILE A 140 53.14 -106.43 55.62
C ILE A 140 52.70 -106.26 54.15
N LEU A 141 52.89 -107.30 53.32
CA LEU A 141 52.54 -107.26 51.90
C LEU A 141 51.03 -107.09 51.69
N ASN A 142 50.20 -107.85 52.42
CA ASN A 142 48.75 -107.73 52.35
C ASN A 142 48.26 -106.34 52.82
N ASN A 143 48.86 -105.76 53.86
CA ASN A 143 48.52 -104.41 54.32
C ASN A 143 48.85 -103.34 53.27
N GLN A 144 49.99 -103.45 52.59
CA GLN A 144 50.36 -102.53 51.50
C GLN A 144 49.45 -102.69 50.27
N LEU A 145 49.11 -103.93 49.90
CA LEU A 145 48.21 -104.22 48.79
C LEU A 145 46.79 -103.67 49.04
N ASN A 146 46.26 -103.85 50.26
CA ASN A 146 44.96 -103.30 50.66
C ASN A 146 44.97 -101.76 50.66
N ALA A 147 46.02 -101.13 51.20
CA ALA A 147 46.15 -99.67 51.20
C ALA A 147 46.19 -99.08 49.76
N LEU A 148 46.92 -99.71 48.84
CA LEU A 148 46.96 -99.31 47.43
C LEU A 148 45.61 -99.54 46.71
N THR A 149 44.91 -100.63 47.04
CA THR A 149 43.60 -100.95 46.47
C THR A 149 42.54 -99.95 46.91
N ASN A 150 42.45 -99.66 48.21
CA ASN A 150 41.52 -98.67 48.76
C ASN A 150 41.77 -97.28 48.16
N LYS A 151 43.03 -96.83 48.11
CA LYS A 151 43.39 -95.53 47.52
C LYS A 151 42.99 -95.40 46.06
N LYS A 152 43.11 -96.46 45.26
CA LYS A 152 42.65 -96.45 43.86
C LYS A 152 41.14 -96.41 43.73
N GLU A 153 40.41 -97.09 44.60
CA GLU A 153 38.94 -97.09 44.58
C GLU A 153 38.38 -95.75 45.08
N GLU A 154 39.04 -95.09 46.03
CA GLU A 154 38.79 -93.69 46.43
C GLU A 154 39.03 -92.71 45.26
N GLU A 155 40.20 -92.77 44.60
CA GLU A 155 40.53 -91.93 43.43
C GLU A 155 39.50 -92.11 42.30
N LYS A 156 39.13 -93.36 42.01
CA LYS A 156 38.08 -93.71 41.03
C LYS A 156 36.71 -93.13 41.42
N THR A 157 36.32 -93.22 42.70
CA THR A 157 35.04 -92.68 43.18
C THR A 157 35.00 -91.16 43.09
N ILE A 158 36.10 -90.47 43.43
CA ILE A 158 36.22 -89.01 43.28
C ILE A 158 36.09 -88.59 41.81
N ILE A 159 36.72 -89.35 40.89
CA ILE A 159 36.62 -89.10 39.44
C ILE A 159 35.18 -89.30 38.94
N ILE A 160 34.52 -90.40 39.32
CA ILE A 160 33.12 -90.70 38.95
C ILE A 160 32.21 -89.55 39.42
N ASN A 161 32.26 -89.19 40.70
CA ASN A 161 31.44 -88.12 41.26
C ASN A 161 31.67 -86.77 40.55
N SER A 162 32.90 -86.47 40.12
CA SER A 162 33.21 -85.26 39.35
C SER A 162 32.61 -85.28 37.94
N TYR A 163 32.57 -86.44 37.28
CA TYR A 163 31.93 -86.58 35.98
C TYR A 163 30.39 -86.59 36.08
N GLU A 164 29.81 -87.23 37.10
CA GLU A 164 28.36 -87.18 37.35
C GLU A 164 27.86 -85.75 37.61
N GLN A 165 28.59 -84.96 38.40
CA GLN A 165 28.27 -83.54 38.61
C GLN A 165 28.35 -82.73 37.30
N LYS A 166 29.33 -83.01 36.43
CA LYS A 166 29.44 -82.36 35.10
C LYS A 166 28.30 -82.78 34.17
N ILE A 167 27.96 -84.07 34.14
CA ILE A 167 26.85 -84.61 33.34
C ILE A 167 25.54 -83.96 33.79
N LYS A 168 25.30 -83.86 35.10
CA LYS A 168 24.11 -83.18 35.64
C LYS A 168 24.08 -81.70 35.25
N GLY A 169 25.17 -80.96 35.47
CA GLY A 169 25.23 -79.54 35.10
C GLY A 169 25.08 -79.28 33.59
N LEU A 170 25.49 -80.23 32.74
CA LEU A 170 25.22 -80.19 31.30
C LEU A 170 23.76 -80.51 30.97
N ALA A 171 23.14 -81.50 31.63
CA ALA A 171 21.72 -81.83 31.45
C ALA A 171 20.81 -80.68 31.88
N ASP A 172 21.05 -80.10 33.06
CA ASP A 172 20.34 -78.92 33.57
C ASP A 172 20.47 -77.74 32.59
N ARG A 173 21.63 -77.58 31.93
CA ARG A 173 21.87 -76.54 30.92
C ARG A 173 21.24 -76.85 29.56
N ILE A 174 21.13 -78.12 29.16
CA ILE A 174 20.42 -78.52 27.94
C ILE A 174 18.93 -78.19 28.09
N ILE A 175 18.29 -78.60 29.20
CA ILE A 175 16.88 -78.29 29.50
C ILE A 175 16.62 -76.78 29.50
N GLN A 176 17.56 -75.98 30.04
CA GLN A 176 17.49 -74.52 30.01
C GLN A 176 17.59 -73.95 28.58
N LEU A 177 18.39 -74.56 27.69
CA LEU A 177 18.52 -74.11 26.31
C LEU A 177 17.32 -74.55 25.44
N GLU A 178 16.79 -75.74 25.66
CA GLU A 178 15.59 -76.26 24.98
C GLU A 178 14.37 -75.38 25.29
N SER A 179 14.15 -75.03 26.56
CA SER A 179 13.08 -74.11 26.96
C SER A 179 13.29 -72.67 26.45
N GLN A 180 14.53 -72.22 26.27
CA GLN A 180 14.83 -70.95 25.59
C GLN A 180 14.57 -71.02 24.07
N GLU A 181 14.86 -72.14 23.42
CA GLU A 181 14.56 -72.36 22.00
C GLU A 181 13.05 -72.42 21.74
N GLU A 182 12.29 -73.08 22.62
CA GLU A 182 10.82 -73.13 22.57
C GLU A 182 10.22 -71.72 22.75
N TYR A 183 10.71 -70.94 23.73
CA TYR A 183 10.30 -69.55 23.91
C TYR A 183 10.62 -68.66 22.69
N VAL A 184 11.79 -68.84 22.06
CA VAL A 184 12.16 -68.12 20.83
C VAL A 184 11.28 -68.54 19.65
N LYS A 185 10.95 -69.83 19.50
CA LYS A 185 9.99 -70.30 18.48
C LYS A 185 8.61 -69.69 18.66
N GLN A 186 8.12 -69.59 19.90
CA GLN A 186 6.86 -68.92 20.21
C GLN A 186 6.92 -67.44 19.81
N LEU A 187 7.96 -66.71 20.22
CA LEU A 187 8.16 -65.31 19.84
C LEU A 187 8.22 -65.11 18.31
N ILE A 188 8.83 -66.03 17.56
CA ILE A 188 8.85 -65.97 16.08
C ILE A 188 7.42 -66.14 15.53
N SER A 189 6.66 -67.12 16.03
CA SER A 189 5.26 -67.35 15.64
C SER A 189 4.36 -66.16 15.95
N ASP A 190 4.51 -65.56 17.13
CA ASP A 190 3.75 -64.38 17.55
C ASP A 190 4.08 -63.16 16.68
N ASN A 191 5.37 -62.93 16.38
CA ASN A 191 5.78 -61.86 15.46
C ASN A 191 5.29 -62.09 14.02
N GLU A 192 5.23 -63.33 13.55
CA GLU A 192 4.62 -63.64 12.25
C GLU A 192 3.12 -63.36 12.22
N GLN A 193 2.39 -63.64 13.31
CA GLN A 193 0.97 -63.32 13.43
C GLN A 193 0.75 -61.80 13.47
N VAL A 194 1.53 -61.07 14.27
CA VAL A 194 1.50 -59.60 14.31
C VAL A 194 1.83 -59.00 12.95
N LYS A 195 2.83 -59.53 12.21
CA LYS A 195 3.15 -59.09 10.85
C LYS A 195 1.97 -59.30 9.88
N LYS A 196 1.29 -60.44 9.95
CA LYS A 196 0.10 -60.73 9.12
C LYS A 196 -1.07 -59.78 9.46
N LEU A 197 -1.27 -59.44 10.74
CA LEU A 197 -2.27 -58.45 11.15
C LEU A 197 -1.91 -57.04 10.65
N LEU A 198 -0.66 -56.59 10.80
CA LEU A 198 -0.20 -55.29 10.29
C LEU A 198 -0.31 -55.19 8.76
N GLU A 199 -0.06 -56.27 8.02
CA GLU A 199 -0.29 -56.31 6.56
C GLU A 199 -1.78 -56.25 6.17
N ILE A 200 -2.69 -56.72 7.03
CA ILE A 200 -4.14 -56.60 6.85
C ILE A 200 -4.58 -55.17 7.18
N ASP A 201 -4.14 -54.61 8.29
CA ASP A 201 -4.48 -53.25 8.71
C ASP A 201 -3.95 -52.19 7.74
N SER A 202 -2.73 -52.38 7.19
CA SER A 202 -2.20 -51.51 6.13
C SER A 202 -3.09 -51.51 4.89
N LYS A 203 -3.55 -52.68 4.43
CA LYS A 203 -4.47 -52.80 3.28
C LYS A 203 -5.85 -52.24 3.58
N ASN A 204 -6.34 -52.40 4.81
CA ASN A 204 -7.61 -51.81 5.25
C ASN A 204 -7.51 -50.27 5.29
N LEU A 205 -6.38 -49.71 5.71
CA LEU A 205 -6.11 -48.26 5.69
C LEU A 205 -6.00 -47.72 4.26
N GLU A 206 -5.25 -48.39 3.38
CA GLU A 206 -5.16 -48.04 1.95
C GLU A 206 -6.53 -48.07 1.26
N LEU A 207 -7.33 -49.10 1.52
CA LEU A 207 -8.67 -49.27 0.95
C LEU A 207 -9.66 -48.25 1.54
N SER A 208 -9.57 -47.94 2.84
CA SER A 208 -10.37 -46.90 3.50
C SER A 208 -10.03 -45.50 2.97
N ALA A 209 -8.73 -45.18 2.81
CA ALA A 209 -8.27 -43.93 2.22
C ALA A 209 -8.74 -43.81 0.75
N SER A 210 -8.65 -44.89 -0.03
CA SER A 210 -9.14 -44.94 -1.41
C SER A 210 -10.66 -44.74 -1.50
N GLN A 211 -11.43 -45.33 -0.58
CA GLN A 211 -12.88 -45.11 -0.48
C GLN A 211 -13.24 -43.68 -0.06
N ALA A 212 -12.48 -43.08 0.87
CA ALA A 212 -12.65 -41.70 1.29
C ALA A 212 -12.35 -40.74 0.13
N GLN A 213 -11.27 -40.96 -0.63
CA GLN A 213 -10.94 -40.22 -1.84
C GLN A 213 -12.05 -40.33 -2.90
N LEU A 214 -12.48 -41.55 -3.25
CA LEU A 214 -13.60 -41.77 -4.19
C LEU A 214 -14.91 -41.14 -3.74
N THR A 215 -15.12 -40.98 -2.43
CA THR A 215 -16.29 -40.29 -1.88
C THR A 215 -16.15 -38.78 -1.99
N LEU A 216 -14.96 -38.24 -1.72
CA LEU A 216 -14.63 -36.82 -1.90
C LEU A 216 -14.72 -36.40 -3.37
N GLU A 217 -14.16 -37.17 -4.30
CA GLU A 217 -14.22 -36.91 -5.75
C GLU A 217 -15.67 -36.89 -6.25
N LYS A 218 -16.52 -37.84 -5.81
CA LYS A 218 -17.96 -37.82 -6.12
C LYS A 218 -18.67 -36.60 -5.53
N GLN A 219 -18.31 -36.18 -4.32
CA GLN A 219 -18.85 -34.95 -3.72
C GLN A 219 -18.42 -33.72 -4.50
N VAL A 220 -17.14 -33.59 -4.87
CA VAL A 220 -16.60 -32.50 -5.70
C VAL A 220 -17.36 -32.40 -7.01
N ILE A 221 -17.45 -33.48 -7.79
CA ILE A 221 -18.21 -33.51 -9.05
C ILE A 221 -19.69 -33.11 -8.84
N THR A 222 -20.31 -33.58 -7.75
CA THR A 222 -21.70 -33.22 -7.40
C THR A 222 -21.86 -31.74 -7.03
N TYR A 223 -20.85 -31.13 -6.40
CA TYR A 223 -20.84 -29.70 -6.06
C TYR A 223 -20.50 -28.85 -7.29
N GLU A 224 -19.57 -29.26 -8.14
CA GLU A 224 -19.25 -28.62 -9.42
C GLU A 224 -20.49 -28.56 -10.32
N GLN A 225 -21.19 -29.68 -10.51
CA GLN A 225 -22.46 -29.71 -11.26
C GLN A 225 -23.54 -28.83 -10.63
N LYS A 226 -23.61 -28.72 -9.30
CA LYS A 226 -24.54 -27.80 -8.62
C LYS A 226 -24.14 -26.33 -8.82
N ILE A 227 -22.85 -26.02 -8.83
CA ILE A 227 -22.33 -24.67 -9.08
C ILE A 227 -22.57 -24.29 -10.54
N GLU A 228 -22.31 -25.18 -11.50
CA GLU A 228 -22.57 -24.94 -12.93
C GLU A 228 -24.07 -24.72 -13.20
N ASN A 229 -24.95 -25.57 -12.64
CA ASN A 229 -26.39 -25.35 -12.71
C ASN A 229 -26.81 -24.02 -12.06
N ALA A 230 -26.27 -23.68 -10.88
CA ALA A 230 -26.55 -22.40 -10.23
C ALA A 230 -26.00 -21.19 -11.00
N ILE A 231 -24.89 -21.32 -11.75
CA ILE A 231 -24.38 -20.29 -12.66
C ILE A 231 -25.36 -20.12 -13.81
N ASN A 232 -25.78 -21.20 -14.46
CA ASN A 232 -26.78 -21.18 -15.54
C ASN A 232 -28.13 -20.60 -15.07
N GLU A 233 -28.59 -20.93 -13.86
CA GLU A 233 -29.77 -20.29 -13.25
C GLU A 233 -29.55 -18.80 -13.00
N ASN A 234 -28.37 -18.38 -12.50
CA ASN A 234 -28.04 -16.97 -12.32
C ASN A 234 -27.95 -16.19 -13.64
N GLU A 235 -27.48 -16.80 -14.73
CA GLU A 235 -27.46 -16.16 -16.05
C GLU A 235 -28.87 -16.05 -16.65
N ASN A 236 -29.71 -17.08 -16.51
CA ASN A 236 -31.13 -17.00 -16.85
C ASN A 236 -31.86 -15.93 -16.01
N LEU A 237 -31.58 -15.84 -14.71
CA LEU A 237 -32.14 -14.80 -13.85
C LEU A 237 -31.66 -13.40 -14.24
N LYS A 238 -30.38 -13.21 -14.63
CA LYS A 238 -29.90 -11.94 -15.20
C LYS A 238 -30.62 -11.59 -16.50
N ALA A 239 -30.85 -12.56 -17.39
CA ALA A 239 -31.59 -12.33 -18.63
C ALA A 239 -33.06 -11.92 -18.35
N ILE A 240 -33.71 -12.59 -17.38
CA ILE A 240 -35.06 -12.23 -16.91
C ILE A 240 -35.07 -10.84 -16.28
N ILE A 241 -34.10 -10.50 -15.43
CA ILE A 241 -33.98 -9.16 -14.83
C ILE A 241 -33.80 -8.09 -15.92
N ASN A 242 -32.90 -8.28 -16.87
CA ASN A 242 -32.72 -7.35 -18.00
C ASN A 242 -34.00 -7.19 -18.83
N SER A 243 -34.77 -8.26 -19.04
CA SER A 243 -36.06 -8.21 -19.73
C SER A 243 -37.11 -7.43 -18.92
N LEU A 244 -37.20 -7.69 -17.61
CA LEU A 244 -38.10 -6.99 -16.70
C LEU A 244 -37.71 -5.51 -16.53
N GLU A 245 -36.43 -5.16 -16.55
CA GLU A 245 -35.97 -3.77 -16.57
C GLU A 245 -36.35 -3.05 -17.87
N GLN A 246 -36.28 -3.73 -19.02
CA GLN A 246 -36.78 -3.18 -20.28
C GLN A 246 -38.31 -3.00 -20.26
N GLU A 247 -39.06 -3.98 -19.77
CA GLU A 247 -40.52 -3.88 -19.57
C GLU A 247 -40.89 -2.77 -18.59
N ILE A 248 -40.19 -2.65 -17.45
CA ILE A 248 -40.39 -1.58 -16.46
C ILE A 248 -40.09 -0.21 -17.07
N ASN A 249 -39.04 -0.08 -17.90
CA ASN A 249 -38.75 1.18 -18.59
C ASN A 249 -39.84 1.52 -19.63
N HIS A 250 -40.30 0.54 -20.41
CA HIS A 250 -41.38 0.71 -21.37
C HIS A 250 -42.73 1.02 -20.70
N LEU A 251 -43.05 0.37 -19.59
CA LEU A 251 -44.22 0.65 -18.75
C LEU A 251 -44.11 2.02 -18.10
N ASN A 252 -42.93 2.45 -17.62
CA ASN A 252 -42.72 3.81 -17.12
C ASN A 252 -42.99 4.85 -18.21
N GLN A 253 -42.45 4.66 -19.43
CA GLN A 253 -42.72 5.55 -20.57
C GLN A 253 -44.22 5.57 -20.92
N THR A 254 -44.87 4.41 -20.92
CA THR A 254 -46.32 4.28 -21.19
C THR A 254 -47.16 4.94 -20.09
N ILE A 255 -46.79 4.81 -18.81
CA ILE A 255 -47.43 5.48 -17.68
C ILE A 255 -47.22 7.00 -17.76
N ILE A 256 -46.04 7.48 -18.16
CA ILE A 256 -45.79 8.91 -18.37
C ILE A 256 -46.67 9.44 -19.51
N LEU A 257 -46.77 8.74 -20.64
CA LEU A 257 -47.67 9.09 -21.74
C LEU A 257 -49.13 9.11 -21.27
N LEU A 258 -49.61 8.05 -20.62
CA LEU A 258 -50.99 7.96 -20.12
C LEU A 258 -51.31 8.97 -19.01
N GLN A 259 -50.35 9.34 -18.16
CA GLN A 259 -50.53 10.42 -17.18
C GLN A 259 -50.55 11.80 -17.86
N ASN A 260 -49.69 12.01 -18.86
CA ASN A 260 -49.69 13.21 -19.69
C ASN A 260 -50.96 13.32 -20.56
N GLU A 261 -51.61 12.21 -20.91
CA GLU A 261 -52.91 12.17 -21.60
C GLU A 261 -54.10 12.34 -20.65
N ALA A 262 -54.12 11.62 -19.52
CA ALA A 262 -55.24 11.66 -18.56
C ALA A 262 -55.30 12.98 -17.76
N LYS A 263 -54.14 13.61 -17.50
CA LYS A 263 -54.06 14.97 -16.96
C LYS A 263 -53.87 16.03 -18.05
N ALA A 264 -53.97 15.67 -19.33
CA ALA A 264 -53.55 16.53 -20.43
C ALA A 264 -54.19 17.93 -20.38
N PRO A 265 -53.38 18.99 -20.26
CA PRO A 265 -53.85 20.33 -20.56
C PRO A 265 -54.45 20.37 -21.97
N LYS A 266 -55.54 21.13 -22.13
CA LYS A 266 -56.20 21.30 -23.44
C LYS A 266 -55.36 22.14 -24.42
N ASN A 267 -54.39 22.90 -23.91
CA ASN A 267 -53.43 23.64 -24.72
C ASN A 267 -52.46 22.63 -25.42
N PRO A 268 -52.22 22.76 -26.73
CA PRO A 268 -51.38 21.85 -27.51
C PRO A 268 -49.88 22.04 -27.27
N ASP A 269 -49.42 23.26 -27.00
CA ASP A 269 -48.01 23.60 -26.77
C ASP A 269 -47.47 22.86 -25.54
N ILE A 270 -48.27 22.77 -24.48
CA ILE A 270 -47.91 22.05 -23.25
C ILE A 270 -47.81 20.53 -23.51
N ARG A 271 -48.71 19.97 -24.34
CA ARG A 271 -48.62 18.56 -24.75
C ARG A 271 -47.36 18.29 -25.57
N LEU A 272 -47.01 19.21 -26.47
CA LEU A 272 -45.80 19.13 -27.28
C LEU A 272 -44.54 19.17 -26.42
N ILE A 273 -44.45 20.10 -25.47
CA ILE A 273 -43.37 20.21 -24.49
C ILE A 273 -43.24 18.88 -23.71
N LEU A 274 -44.31 18.40 -23.08
CA LEU A 274 -44.30 17.14 -22.32
C LEU A 274 -43.84 15.95 -23.19
N THR A 275 -44.24 15.91 -24.46
CA THR A 275 -43.83 14.88 -25.42
C THR A 275 -42.33 14.92 -25.73
N LEU A 276 -41.76 16.10 -26.00
CA LEU A 276 -40.33 16.21 -26.31
C LEU A 276 -39.44 15.96 -25.09
N PHE A 277 -39.85 16.40 -23.90
CA PHE A 277 -39.14 16.08 -22.65
C PHE A 277 -39.19 14.57 -22.36
N SER A 278 -40.34 13.93 -22.54
CA SER A 278 -40.47 12.47 -22.38
C SER A 278 -39.59 11.68 -23.36
N LYS A 279 -39.40 12.15 -24.61
CA LYS A 279 -38.47 11.53 -25.59
C LYS A 279 -37.00 11.57 -25.17
N LYS A 280 -36.62 12.50 -24.29
CA LYS A 280 -35.28 12.61 -23.69
C LYS A 280 -35.22 12.00 -22.28
N ASN A 281 -36.23 11.22 -21.88
CA ASN A 281 -36.42 10.63 -20.55
C ASN A 281 -36.50 11.64 -19.38
N ILE A 282 -36.65 12.95 -19.65
CA ILE A 282 -36.81 13.95 -18.59
C ILE A 282 -38.29 13.98 -18.17
N ARG A 283 -38.54 13.69 -16.90
CA ARG A 283 -39.91 13.65 -16.34
C ARG A 283 -40.32 15.05 -15.92
N LEU A 284 -41.39 15.57 -16.52
CA LEU A 284 -42.03 16.83 -16.13
C LEU A 284 -43.45 16.58 -15.63
N ASN A 285 -43.86 17.29 -14.58
CA ASN A 285 -45.24 17.40 -14.12
C ASN A 285 -45.71 18.84 -14.37
N TYR A 286 -46.76 19.02 -15.16
CA TYR A 286 -47.31 20.36 -15.44
C TYR A 286 -48.02 20.92 -14.19
N LEU A 287 -47.72 22.18 -13.85
CA LEU A 287 -48.34 22.87 -12.72
C LEU A 287 -49.38 23.89 -13.18
N GLU A 288 -48.93 24.92 -13.90
CA GLU A 288 -49.76 26.08 -14.25
C GLU A 288 -49.25 26.80 -15.51
N SER A 289 -50.08 27.68 -16.07
CA SER A 289 -49.74 28.57 -17.16
C SER A 289 -50.17 29.99 -16.80
N LEU A 290 -49.29 30.96 -17.02
CA LEU A 290 -49.56 32.37 -16.79
C LEU A 290 -49.35 33.12 -18.11
N ASP A 291 -50.35 33.85 -18.57
CA ASP A 291 -50.18 34.84 -19.64
C ASP A 291 -49.86 36.20 -19.00
N ASN A 292 -48.71 36.78 -19.35
CA ASN A 292 -48.40 38.16 -19.04
C ASN A 292 -48.21 38.95 -20.35
N CYS A 293 -49.26 39.65 -20.78
CA CYS A 293 -49.29 40.48 -21.99
C CYS A 293 -48.83 39.78 -23.29
N GLY A 294 -49.17 38.49 -23.46
CA GLY A 294 -48.81 37.67 -24.61
C GLY A 294 -47.49 36.90 -24.45
N ILE A 295 -46.86 36.95 -23.27
CA ILE A 295 -45.77 36.03 -22.90
C ILE A 295 -46.38 34.86 -22.11
N LEU A 296 -46.64 33.76 -22.81
CA LEU A 296 -47.18 32.53 -22.25
C LEU A 296 -46.09 31.80 -21.45
N SER A 297 -46.19 31.86 -20.13
CA SER A 297 -45.31 31.22 -19.17
C SER A 297 -45.88 29.88 -18.71
N HIS A 298 -45.39 28.76 -19.24
CA HIS A 298 -45.75 27.42 -18.77
C HIS A 298 -44.78 26.96 -17.68
N ILE A 299 -45.31 26.50 -16.55
CA ILE A 299 -44.53 26.10 -15.37
C ILE A 299 -44.69 24.60 -15.14
N PHE A 300 -43.55 23.92 -15.03
CA PHE A 300 -43.42 22.50 -14.80
C PHE A 300 -42.56 22.22 -13.57
N GLU A 301 -42.87 21.16 -12.85
CA GLU A 301 -42.04 20.55 -11.84
C GLU A 301 -41.18 19.46 -12.49
N ILE A 302 -39.86 19.48 -12.24
CA ILE A 302 -38.93 18.48 -12.80
C ILE A 302 -38.84 17.29 -11.82
N LEU A 303 -39.21 16.10 -12.30
CA LEU A 303 -39.32 14.87 -11.51
C LEU A 303 -38.20 13.84 -11.82
N SER A 304 -37.14 14.27 -12.52
CA SER A 304 -35.97 13.45 -12.84
C SER A 304 -34.70 14.30 -12.78
N GLU A 305 -33.55 13.65 -12.87
CA GLU A 305 -32.31 14.32 -13.24
C GLU A 305 -32.42 14.96 -14.63
N TYR A 306 -31.63 16.01 -14.86
CA TYR A 306 -31.58 16.79 -16.09
C TYR A 306 -30.20 17.46 -16.21
N SER A 307 -29.83 17.88 -17.41
CA SER A 307 -28.75 18.85 -17.64
C SER A 307 -29.28 20.06 -18.38
N GLU A 308 -28.69 21.25 -18.16
CA GLU A 308 -29.10 22.44 -18.94
C GLU A 308 -28.97 22.23 -20.44
N ASN A 309 -27.93 21.52 -20.90
CA ASN A 309 -27.73 21.24 -22.31
C ASN A 309 -28.86 20.38 -22.87
N SER A 310 -29.29 19.33 -22.16
CA SER A 310 -30.46 18.54 -22.58
C SER A 310 -31.75 19.36 -22.65
N ILE A 311 -31.91 20.38 -21.80
CA ILE A 311 -33.06 21.30 -21.84
C ILE A 311 -32.95 22.25 -23.05
N LYS A 312 -31.77 22.83 -23.30
CA LYS A 312 -31.50 23.67 -24.49
C LYS A 312 -31.77 22.90 -25.79
N GLU A 313 -31.31 21.64 -25.88
CA GLU A 313 -31.58 20.74 -27.02
C GLU A 313 -33.08 20.49 -27.26
N ILE A 314 -33.88 20.34 -26.19
CA ILE A 314 -35.33 20.12 -26.32
C ILE A 314 -36.04 21.40 -26.78
N LEU A 315 -35.71 22.54 -26.17
CA LEU A 315 -36.36 23.81 -26.50
C LEU A 315 -36.01 24.29 -27.91
N ALA A 316 -34.80 23.99 -28.39
CA ALA A 316 -34.39 24.23 -29.77
C ALA A 316 -35.15 23.40 -30.83
N GLN A 317 -35.91 22.36 -30.42
CA GLN A 317 -36.77 21.58 -31.32
C GLN A 317 -38.22 22.07 -31.37
N LEU A 318 -38.64 22.96 -30.47
CA LEU A 318 -40.01 23.52 -30.48
C LEU A 318 -40.34 24.46 -31.67
N PRO A 319 -39.40 25.24 -32.25
CA PRO A 319 -39.71 26.15 -33.36
C PRO A 319 -40.38 25.46 -34.55
N GLY A 320 -41.49 26.06 -35.03
CA GLY A 320 -42.25 25.53 -36.16
C GLY A 320 -43.12 24.29 -35.89
N LEU A 321 -43.14 23.77 -34.65
CA LEU A 321 -44.03 22.65 -34.26
C LEU A 321 -45.39 23.10 -33.70
N SER A 322 -45.58 24.41 -33.48
CA SER A 322 -46.87 25.05 -33.17
C SER A 322 -46.83 26.51 -33.66
N GLU A 323 -47.99 27.10 -33.91
CA GLU A 323 -48.11 28.52 -34.33
C GLU A 323 -47.53 29.49 -33.28
N ASN A 324 -47.54 29.10 -32.00
CA ASN A 324 -46.95 29.89 -30.92
C ASN A 324 -45.41 29.82 -30.86
N PHE A 325 -44.76 28.87 -31.55
CA PHE A 325 -43.31 28.67 -31.53
C PHE A 325 -42.62 29.27 -32.78
N GLU A 326 -42.65 30.59 -32.94
CA GLU A 326 -41.85 31.29 -33.97
C GLU A 326 -40.32 31.16 -33.74
N SER A 327 -39.89 30.97 -32.49
CA SER A 327 -38.48 30.92 -32.08
C SER A 327 -38.30 30.03 -30.86
N SER A 328 -37.05 29.66 -30.52
CA SER A 328 -36.77 28.79 -29.37
C SER A 328 -37.21 29.48 -28.08
N PRO A 329 -38.08 28.86 -27.25
CA PRO A 329 -38.54 29.49 -26.02
C PRO A 329 -37.41 29.81 -25.05
N ASN A 330 -37.51 30.98 -24.42
CA ASN A 330 -36.67 31.31 -23.26
C ASN A 330 -37.11 30.46 -22.07
N TYR A 331 -36.18 30.06 -21.21
CA TYR A 331 -36.51 29.28 -20.01
C TYR A 331 -35.72 29.75 -18.79
N SER A 332 -36.24 29.44 -17.61
CA SER A 332 -35.51 29.57 -16.35
C SER A 332 -35.84 28.40 -15.43
N ILE A 333 -34.87 28.02 -14.58
CA ILE A 333 -35.01 26.93 -13.64
C ILE A 333 -34.78 27.47 -12.24
N SER A 334 -35.71 27.21 -11.31
CA SER A 334 -35.54 27.59 -9.91
C SER A 334 -36.33 26.65 -9.00
N LYS A 335 -35.74 26.27 -7.86
CA LYS A 335 -36.40 25.43 -6.83
C LYS A 335 -37.07 24.15 -7.39
N GLY A 336 -36.41 23.47 -8.32
CA GLY A 336 -36.93 22.25 -8.97
C GLY A 336 -38.02 22.48 -10.03
N LYS A 337 -38.38 23.74 -10.31
CA LYS A 337 -39.36 24.09 -11.35
C LYS A 337 -38.68 24.65 -12.60
N LEU A 338 -39.13 24.18 -13.76
CA LEU A 338 -38.80 24.71 -15.08
C LEU A 338 -39.93 25.65 -15.52
N LYS A 339 -39.61 26.92 -15.78
CA LYS A 339 -40.50 27.90 -16.42
C LYS A 339 -40.07 28.06 -17.87
N ILE A 340 -40.97 27.76 -18.81
CA ILE A 340 -40.79 27.99 -20.25
C ILE A 340 -41.63 29.20 -20.64
N ASN A 341 -41.00 30.21 -21.25
CA ASN A 341 -41.63 31.44 -21.68
C ASN A 341 -41.71 31.45 -23.21
N ILE A 342 -42.92 31.36 -23.74
CA ILE A 342 -43.24 31.47 -25.17
C ILE A 342 -43.70 32.90 -25.43
N ASP A 343 -43.13 33.55 -26.43
CA ASP A 343 -43.56 34.89 -26.86
C ASP A 343 -44.55 34.76 -28.03
N SER A 344 -45.84 34.64 -27.71
CA SER A 344 -46.94 34.51 -28.68
C SER A 344 -47.55 35.85 -29.10
N ARG A 345 -46.87 36.97 -28.78
CA ARG A 345 -47.19 38.31 -29.31
C ARG A 345 -46.97 38.34 -30.83
N SER A 346 -47.63 39.22 -31.58
CA SER A 346 -47.28 39.39 -33.00
C SER A 346 -45.92 40.09 -33.14
N ALA A 347 -45.27 39.98 -34.30
CA ALA A 347 -44.02 40.70 -34.59
C ALA A 347 -44.11 42.25 -34.52
N LYS A 348 -45.30 42.82 -34.32
CA LYS A 348 -45.51 44.26 -34.01
C LYS A 348 -45.56 44.55 -32.51
N ASP A 349 -45.94 43.55 -31.71
CA ASP A 349 -46.16 43.64 -30.26
C ASP A 349 -44.97 43.06 -29.47
N LYS A 350 -44.01 42.42 -30.15
CA LYS A 350 -42.71 42.04 -29.58
C LYS A 350 -41.80 43.27 -29.44
N ILE A 351 -41.10 43.34 -28.32
CA ILE A 351 -39.97 44.26 -28.15
C ILE A 351 -38.88 43.85 -29.13
N LYS A 352 -38.45 44.78 -29.98
CA LYS A 352 -37.31 44.58 -30.88
C LYS A 352 -36.03 44.64 -30.07
N ASN A 353 -35.19 43.61 -30.16
CA ASN A 353 -33.84 43.74 -29.64
C ASN A 353 -32.98 44.59 -30.60
N HIS A 354 -32.08 45.38 -30.04
CA HIS A 354 -31.23 46.35 -30.71
C HIS A 354 -29.76 46.20 -30.29
N ASP A 355 -29.28 44.95 -30.16
CA ASP A 355 -27.92 44.63 -29.70
C ASP A 355 -26.83 45.50 -30.35
N GLY A 356 -25.88 45.97 -29.52
CA GLY A 356 -24.74 46.78 -29.97
C GLY A 356 -25.09 48.19 -30.47
N TRP A 357 -26.33 48.68 -30.30
CA TRP A 357 -26.76 50.01 -30.77
C TRP A 357 -25.82 51.15 -30.34
N LEU A 358 -25.34 51.15 -29.09
CA LEU A 358 -24.45 52.21 -28.59
C LEU A 358 -23.06 52.16 -29.25
N LYS A 359 -22.54 50.95 -29.51
CA LYS A 359 -21.29 50.76 -30.27
C LYS A 359 -21.43 51.29 -31.70
N ASN A 360 -22.54 50.96 -32.37
CA ASN A 360 -22.84 51.47 -33.71
C ASN A 360 -22.90 53.01 -33.75
N ILE A 361 -23.36 53.67 -32.69
CA ILE A 361 -23.34 55.13 -32.57
C ILE A 361 -21.91 55.63 -32.38
N ALA A 362 -21.12 55.05 -31.47
CA ALA A 362 -19.74 55.47 -31.21
C ALA A 362 -18.82 55.31 -32.43
N GLU A 363 -19.07 54.31 -33.29
CA GLU A 363 -18.34 54.11 -34.54
C GLU A 363 -18.77 55.08 -35.66
N SER A 364 -20.05 55.48 -35.71
CA SER A 364 -20.61 56.22 -36.87
C SER A 364 -20.91 57.70 -36.65
N GLN A 365 -21.08 58.15 -35.40
CA GLN A 365 -21.52 59.49 -35.03
C GLN A 365 -20.45 60.21 -34.20
N SER A 366 -20.02 61.41 -34.62
CA SER A 366 -19.12 62.24 -33.80
C SER A 366 -19.84 62.96 -32.67
N ASN A 367 -21.16 63.13 -32.78
CA ASN A 367 -21.95 64.05 -31.97
C ASN A 367 -23.09 63.29 -31.28
N LEU A 368 -23.12 63.30 -29.95
CA LEU A 368 -24.15 62.65 -29.15
C LEU A 368 -24.76 63.64 -28.16
N ILE A 369 -26.09 63.61 -28.00
CA ILE A 369 -26.80 64.34 -26.94
C ILE A 369 -27.67 63.38 -26.12
N ILE A 370 -27.44 63.33 -24.80
CA ILE A 370 -28.17 62.48 -23.85
C ILE A 370 -29.10 63.36 -23.00
N LEU A 371 -30.42 63.18 -23.15
CA LEU A 371 -31.45 64.02 -22.55
C LEU A 371 -32.33 63.21 -21.59
N GLY A 372 -32.42 63.66 -20.33
CA GLY A 372 -33.16 62.93 -19.29
C GLY A 372 -33.24 63.69 -17.97
N ALA A 373 -34.17 63.30 -17.12
CA ALA A 373 -34.30 63.86 -15.77
C ALA A 373 -33.11 63.48 -14.87
N ARG A 374 -33.11 63.96 -13.62
CA ARG A 374 -32.16 63.46 -12.60
C ARG A 374 -32.46 61.98 -12.30
N GLY A 375 -31.43 61.19 -12.03
CA GLY A 375 -31.56 59.75 -11.73
C GLY A 375 -31.81 58.82 -12.94
N THR A 376 -31.99 59.35 -14.16
CA THR A 376 -32.31 58.54 -15.37
C THR A 376 -31.11 57.83 -16.01
N GLY A 377 -30.05 57.50 -15.26
CA GLY A 377 -28.87 56.78 -15.78
C GLY A 377 -27.97 57.57 -16.75
N LYS A 378 -28.21 58.86 -17.00
CA LYS A 378 -27.45 59.68 -17.99
C LYS A 378 -25.93 59.52 -17.91
N SER A 379 -25.37 59.65 -16.71
CA SER A 379 -23.92 59.61 -16.48
C SER A 379 -23.33 58.23 -16.77
N GLU A 380 -24.08 57.16 -16.52
CA GLU A 380 -23.60 55.80 -16.77
C GLU A 380 -23.68 55.41 -18.25
N LEU A 381 -24.73 55.87 -18.95
CA LEU A 381 -24.77 55.78 -20.41
C LEU A 381 -23.62 56.58 -21.07
N ALA A 382 -23.28 57.74 -20.51
CA ALA A 382 -22.15 58.56 -20.92
C ALA A 382 -20.79 57.90 -20.61
N ASN A 383 -20.65 57.22 -19.47
CA ASN A 383 -19.49 56.39 -19.13
C ASN A 383 -19.30 55.26 -20.16
N ASN A 384 -20.34 54.48 -20.42
CA ASN A 384 -20.34 53.40 -21.42
C ASN A 384 -20.00 53.92 -22.84
N TYR A 385 -20.55 55.06 -23.25
CA TYR A 385 -20.18 55.70 -24.52
C TYR A 385 -18.73 56.18 -24.54
N SER A 386 -18.22 56.74 -23.44
CA SER A 386 -16.85 57.23 -23.33
C SER A 386 -15.82 56.09 -23.32
N ALA A 387 -16.17 54.93 -22.74
CA ALA A 387 -15.39 53.70 -22.84
C ALA A 387 -15.35 53.19 -24.29
N LEU A 388 -16.48 53.15 -24.99
CA LEU A 388 -16.53 52.81 -26.42
C LEU A 388 -15.68 53.75 -27.28
N ILE A 389 -15.83 55.07 -27.11
CA ILE A 389 -15.03 56.09 -27.82
C ILE A 389 -13.54 55.92 -27.54
N HIS A 390 -13.14 55.62 -26.29
CA HIS A 390 -11.76 55.31 -25.95
C HIS A 390 -11.24 54.06 -26.68
N ASN A 391 -12.03 52.99 -26.72
CA ASN A 391 -11.66 51.75 -27.40
C ASN A 391 -11.60 51.89 -28.93
N ILE A 392 -12.34 52.83 -29.52
CA ILE A 392 -12.40 53.10 -30.97
C ILE A 392 -11.30 54.07 -31.43
N LEU A 393 -11.05 55.14 -30.66
CA LEU A 393 -10.08 56.19 -31.03
C LEU A 393 -8.67 55.93 -30.50
N GLY A 394 -8.53 55.16 -29.41
CA GLY A 394 -7.25 54.90 -28.76
C GLY A 394 -6.64 56.16 -28.16
N ASN A 395 -5.71 56.79 -28.89
CA ASN A 395 -5.06 58.03 -28.49
C ASN A 395 -5.82 59.26 -29.01
N PHE A 396 -6.52 59.94 -28.11
CA PHE A 396 -7.23 61.20 -28.35
C PHE A 396 -6.99 62.16 -27.18
N GLU A 397 -7.13 63.45 -27.44
CA GLU A 397 -7.16 64.47 -26.38
C GLU A 397 -8.59 64.57 -25.83
N PHE A 398 -8.74 64.55 -24.51
CA PHE A 398 -10.02 64.71 -23.85
C PHE A 398 -10.13 66.06 -23.15
N LYS A 399 -11.33 66.66 -23.18
CA LYS A 399 -11.68 67.86 -22.40
C LYS A 399 -13.07 67.71 -21.79
N PHE A 400 -13.24 68.10 -20.53
CA PHE A 400 -14.49 68.05 -19.78
C PHE A 400 -14.90 69.43 -19.25
N ILE A 401 -16.03 69.92 -19.75
CA ILE A 401 -16.74 71.11 -19.26
C ILE A 401 -17.85 70.64 -18.30
N GLN A 402 -17.80 71.11 -17.06
CA GLN A 402 -18.83 70.88 -16.05
C GLN A 402 -19.35 72.22 -15.50
N PRO A 403 -20.43 72.79 -16.07
CA PRO A 403 -21.03 74.06 -15.62
C PRO A 403 -21.66 73.99 -14.23
N LYS A 404 -21.83 72.79 -13.66
CA LYS A 404 -22.41 72.57 -12.33
C LYS A 404 -21.32 72.62 -11.24
N PRO A 405 -21.61 73.16 -10.05
CA PRO A 405 -20.66 73.26 -8.92
C PRO A 405 -20.52 71.92 -8.16
N ASP A 406 -20.41 70.80 -8.87
CA ASP A 406 -20.48 69.45 -8.32
C ASP A 406 -19.24 68.64 -8.67
N ASP A 407 -18.30 68.62 -7.73
CA ASP A 407 -17.03 67.90 -7.79
C ASP A 407 -17.17 66.38 -7.63
N MET A 408 -18.37 65.88 -7.29
CA MET A 408 -18.70 64.45 -7.30
C MET A 408 -19.03 63.93 -8.71
N SER A 409 -19.05 64.79 -9.73
CA SER A 409 -19.36 64.45 -11.13
C SER A 409 -18.17 63.79 -11.84
N VAL A 410 -17.76 62.61 -11.37
CA VAL A 410 -16.65 61.84 -11.96
C VAL A 410 -17.15 61.05 -13.17
N PHE A 411 -16.52 61.29 -14.33
CA PHE A 411 -16.68 60.47 -15.53
C PHE A 411 -15.46 59.56 -15.71
N LEU A 412 -15.67 58.43 -16.40
CA LEU A 412 -14.62 57.43 -16.65
C LEU A 412 -14.21 57.40 -18.13
N ILE A 413 -12.90 57.33 -18.38
CA ILE A 413 -12.32 57.11 -19.71
C ILE A 413 -11.39 55.90 -19.64
N GLY A 414 -11.77 54.83 -20.34
CA GLY A 414 -11.31 53.49 -19.98
C GLY A 414 -11.55 53.27 -18.48
N ASN A 415 -10.51 52.90 -17.74
CA ASN A 415 -10.58 52.71 -16.28
C ASN A 415 -10.05 53.90 -15.47
N LYS A 416 -9.97 55.11 -16.05
CA LYS A 416 -9.46 56.32 -15.37
C LYS A 416 -10.59 57.28 -15.04
N GLU A 417 -10.65 57.69 -13.77
CA GLU A 417 -11.45 58.83 -13.34
C GLU A 417 -10.91 60.13 -13.93
N VAL A 418 -11.80 60.96 -14.48
CA VAL A 418 -11.44 62.27 -15.03
C VAL A 418 -12.26 63.37 -14.36
N LYS A 419 -11.57 64.43 -13.95
CA LYS A 419 -12.15 65.64 -13.35
C LYS A 419 -12.39 66.71 -14.43
N PRO A 420 -13.31 67.67 -14.21
CA PRO A 420 -13.52 68.74 -15.17
C PRO A 420 -12.29 69.62 -15.33
N ASP A 421 -11.88 69.88 -16.57
CA ASP A 421 -10.94 70.95 -16.91
C ASP A 421 -11.59 72.32 -16.63
N TYR A 422 -12.88 72.45 -16.95
CA TYR A 422 -13.64 73.70 -16.82
C TYR A 422 -14.82 73.52 -15.86
N LEU A 423 -14.55 73.65 -14.56
CA LEU A 423 -15.55 73.55 -13.49
C LEU A 423 -16.28 74.89 -13.22
N GLY A 424 -17.61 74.82 -13.15
CA GLY A 424 -18.52 75.92 -12.88
C GLY A 424 -18.98 76.00 -11.42
N PHE A 425 -18.26 76.74 -10.59
CA PHE A 425 -18.69 77.06 -9.21
C PHE A 425 -19.97 77.93 -9.17
N MET A 426 -20.63 78.01 -8.01
CA MET A 426 -21.84 78.85 -7.78
C MET A 426 -21.61 80.38 -7.89
N ASN A 427 -20.43 80.82 -8.32
CA ASN A 427 -20.10 82.21 -8.52
C ASN A 427 -19.88 82.52 -10.02
N ILE A 428 -20.03 83.79 -10.39
CA ILE A 428 -19.86 84.24 -11.78
C ILE A 428 -18.51 83.82 -12.39
N PRO A 429 -17.35 83.91 -11.68
CA PRO A 429 -16.07 83.44 -12.21
C PRO A 429 -16.05 81.95 -12.56
N GLY A 430 -16.70 81.09 -11.77
CA GLY A 430 -16.78 79.65 -12.06
C GLY A 430 -17.61 79.38 -13.31
N ILE A 431 -18.82 79.93 -13.39
CA ILE A 431 -19.69 79.75 -14.56
C ILE A 431 -19.00 80.28 -15.83
N LYS A 432 -18.27 81.39 -15.71
CA LYS A 432 -17.43 81.93 -16.79
C LYS A 432 -16.31 80.95 -17.20
N ASN A 433 -15.61 80.30 -16.28
CA ASN A 433 -14.60 79.29 -16.58
C ASN A 433 -15.19 78.13 -17.43
N ALA A 434 -16.38 77.64 -17.07
CA ALA A 434 -17.09 76.62 -17.85
C ALA A 434 -17.53 77.12 -19.24
N TYR A 435 -17.77 78.42 -19.41
CA TYR A 435 -18.00 79.03 -20.73
C TYR A 435 -16.70 79.27 -21.52
N ASP A 436 -15.60 79.64 -20.87
CA ASP A 436 -14.30 79.88 -21.52
C ASP A 436 -13.80 78.58 -22.20
N GLY A 437 -14.10 77.40 -21.64
CA GLY A 437 -13.89 76.10 -22.30
C GLY A 437 -14.74 75.86 -23.56
N LEU A 438 -15.95 76.41 -23.64
CA LEU A 438 -16.80 76.35 -24.84
C LEU A 438 -16.27 77.30 -25.94
N GLU A 439 -15.70 78.45 -25.55
CA GLU A 439 -14.97 79.32 -26.49
C GLU A 439 -13.69 78.63 -26.99
N GLU A 440 -12.96 77.89 -26.14
CA GLU A 440 -11.79 77.11 -26.56
C GLU A 440 -12.16 76.04 -27.62
N LEU A 441 -13.21 75.25 -27.39
CA LEU A 441 -13.74 74.29 -28.36
C LEU A 441 -14.07 74.94 -29.72
N ASN A 442 -14.71 76.12 -29.70
CA ASN A 442 -14.98 76.87 -30.94
C ASN A 442 -13.69 77.44 -31.57
N GLY A 443 -12.72 77.87 -30.76
CA GLY A 443 -11.40 78.32 -31.22
C GLY A 443 -10.62 77.23 -31.94
N VAL A 444 -10.58 76.01 -31.40
CA VAL A 444 -9.97 74.85 -32.07
C VAL A 444 -10.66 74.55 -33.40
N ILE A 445 -11.99 74.63 -33.44
CA ILE A 445 -12.77 74.40 -34.67
C ILE A 445 -12.47 75.47 -35.73
N HIS A 446 -12.47 76.75 -35.37
CA HIS A 446 -12.13 77.82 -36.29
C HIS A 446 -10.68 77.71 -36.80
N SER A 447 -9.73 77.36 -35.93
CA SER A 447 -8.33 77.10 -36.33
C SER A 447 -8.22 75.93 -37.31
N ARG A 448 -8.80 74.76 -36.98
CA ARG A 448 -8.77 73.57 -37.87
C ARG A 448 -9.49 73.82 -39.20
N LEU A 449 -10.51 74.68 -39.25
CA LEU A 449 -11.19 75.11 -40.47
C LEU A 449 -10.33 76.07 -41.31
N GLU A 450 -9.72 77.07 -40.69
CA GLU A 450 -8.89 78.06 -41.38
C GLU A 450 -7.68 77.39 -42.05
N ASP A 451 -7.02 76.48 -41.34
CA ASP A 451 -5.88 75.73 -41.87
C ASP A 451 -6.28 74.75 -42.97
N ASN A 452 -7.41 74.03 -42.82
CA ASN A 452 -7.94 73.23 -43.92
C ASN A 452 -8.31 74.09 -45.14
N THR A 453 -8.84 75.29 -44.93
CA THR A 453 -9.19 76.23 -46.02
C THR A 453 -7.94 76.73 -46.75
N LYS A 454 -6.88 77.11 -46.02
CA LYS A 454 -5.57 77.47 -46.60
C LYS A 454 -4.95 76.31 -47.40
N ARG A 455 -5.03 75.09 -46.87
CA ARG A 455 -4.52 73.87 -47.52
C ARG A 455 -5.27 73.57 -48.83
N ILE A 456 -6.60 73.58 -48.81
CA ILE A 456 -7.44 73.38 -50.01
C ILE A 456 -7.15 74.48 -51.05
N ALA A 457 -7.04 75.75 -50.63
CA ALA A 457 -6.73 76.87 -51.53
C ALA A 457 -5.32 76.78 -52.14
N THR A 458 -4.39 76.06 -51.52
CA THR A 458 -3.04 75.76 -52.05
C THR A 458 -2.95 74.39 -52.76
N GLY A 459 -4.09 73.72 -52.98
CA GLY A 459 -4.17 72.41 -53.66
C GLY A 459 -3.70 71.22 -52.79
N LEU A 460 -3.43 71.44 -51.50
CA LEU A 460 -3.04 70.41 -50.56
C LEU A 460 -4.27 69.70 -49.97
N PRO A 461 -4.19 68.39 -49.67
CA PRO A 461 -5.26 67.69 -48.97
C PRO A 461 -5.45 68.25 -47.56
N CYS A 462 -6.68 68.12 -47.06
CA CYS A 462 -7.04 68.42 -45.67
C CYS A 462 -6.07 67.76 -44.69
N GLN A 463 -5.79 68.45 -43.59
CA GLN A 463 -4.95 67.93 -42.53
C GLN A 463 -5.67 66.79 -41.79
N ASN A 464 -4.98 65.66 -41.62
CA ASN A 464 -5.44 64.62 -40.70
C ASN A 464 -5.09 65.06 -39.27
N TRP A 465 -6.11 65.36 -38.48
CA TRP A 465 -5.94 65.86 -37.12
C TRP A 465 -5.98 64.73 -36.08
N SER A 466 -5.31 64.94 -34.95
CA SER A 466 -5.54 64.13 -33.75
C SER A 466 -7.02 64.25 -33.31
N PRO A 467 -7.68 63.15 -32.93
CA PRO A 467 -9.03 63.24 -32.40
C PRO A 467 -9.06 64.02 -31.09
N GLN A 468 -10.09 64.83 -30.93
CA GLN A 468 -10.47 65.42 -29.64
C GLN A 468 -11.87 64.95 -29.26
N TYR A 469 -12.05 64.58 -27.99
CA TYR A 469 -13.36 64.26 -27.41
C TYR A 469 -13.70 65.26 -26.31
N TRP A 470 -14.82 65.96 -26.48
CA TRP A 470 -15.31 66.99 -25.57
C TRP A 470 -16.60 66.51 -24.91
N LEU A 471 -16.58 66.41 -23.57
CA LEU A 471 -17.78 66.14 -22.76
C LEU A 471 -18.27 67.45 -22.14
N ILE A 472 -19.55 67.75 -22.32
CA ILE A 472 -20.23 68.92 -21.77
C ILE A 472 -21.43 68.44 -20.96
N ASP A 473 -21.25 68.31 -19.64
CA ASP A 473 -22.36 67.96 -18.75
C ASP A 473 -23.27 69.17 -18.50
N GLU A 474 -24.54 68.91 -18.20
CA GLU A 474 -25.60 69.89 -17.91
C GLU A 474 -25.59 71.15 -18.82
N PHE A 475 -25.26 71.01 -20.12
CA PHE A 475 -24.84 72.13 -20.99
C PHE A 475 -25.82 73.32 -21.03
N GLN A 476 -27.12 73.06 -20.84
CA GLN A 476 -28.15 74.08 -20.66
C GLN A 476 -27.81 75.17 -19.61
N GLN A 477 -27.03 74.87 -18.58
CA GLN A 477 -26.74 75.83 -17.50
C GLN A 477 -25.94 77.03 -18.03
N LEU A 478 -24.99 76.82 -18.95
CA LEU A 478 -24.25 77.90 -19.62
C LEU A 478 -25.20 78.86 -20.35
N ILE A 479 -26.27 78.33 -20.95
CA ILE A 479 -27.24 79.09 -21.74
C ILE A 479 -28.26 79.79 -20.84
N LEU A 480 -28.72 79.12 -19.76
CA LEU A 480 -29.60 79.70 -18.74
C LEU A 480 -28.90 80.83 -17.96
N GLN A 481 -27.61 80.68 -17.67
CA GLN A 481 -26.82 81.59 -16.86
C GLN A 481 -26.00 82.60 -17.68
N ALA A 482 -26.12 82.61 -19.01
CA ALA A 482 -25.35 83.47 -19.93
C ALA A 482 -25.32 84.95 -19.50
N LYS A 483 -26.47 85.48 -19.05
CA LYS A 483 -26.61 86.87 -18.59
C LYS A 483 -25.82 87.19 -17.32
N SER A 484 -25.45 86.18 -16.54
CA SER A 484 -24.64 86.33 -15.32
C SER A 484 -23.15 86.53 -15.62
N PHE A 485 -22.71 86.27 -16.86
CA PHE A 485 -21.33 86.47 -17.33
C PHE A 485 -21.27 87.27 -18.65
N ASP A 486 -22.18 88.25 -18.79
CA ASP A 486 -22.23 89.23 -19.89
C ASP A 486 -22.36 88.66 -21.31
N LYS A 487 -22.96 87.46 -21.45
CA LYS A 487 -23.29 86.83 -22.74
C LYS A 487 -24.81 86.73 -22.95
N LYS A 488 -25.28 86.64 -24.20
CA LYS A 488 -26.68 86.33 -24.48
C LYS A 488 -26.88 84.81 -24.54
N PRO A 489 -28.02 84.26 -24.05
CA PRO A 489 -28.34 82.84 -24.21
C PRO A 489 -28.25 82.37 -25.66
N GLU A 490 -28.66 83.23 -26.61
CA GLU A 490 -28.59 82.99 -28.06
C GLU A 490 -27.15 82.85 -28.57
N ASP A 491 -26.19 83.60 -28.01
CA ASP A 491 -24.77 83.56 -28.41
C ASP A 491 -24.12 82.26 -27.89
N VAL A 492 -24.37 81.89 -26.62
CA VAL A 492 -23.87 80.62 -26.03
C VAL A 492 -24.49 79.40 -26.73
N SER A 493 -25.78 79.47 -27.04
CA SER A 493 -26.53 78.48 -27.83
C SER A 493 -25.93 78.29 -29.23
N LEU A 494 -25.54 79.38 -29.89
CA LEU A 494 -24.84 79.35 -31.18
C LEU A 494 -23.47 78.66 -31.06
N SER A 495 -22.67 78.95 -30.02
CA SER A 495 -21.37 78.30 -29.80
C SER A 495 -21.47 76.79 -29.60
N VAL A 496 -22.50 76.28 -28.92
CA VAL A 496 -22.74 74.82 -28.83
C VAL A 496 -23.09 74.22 -30.20
N ARG A 497 -23.94 74.88 -30.99
CA ARG A 497 -24.34 74.40 -32.33
C ARG A 497 -23.20 74.45 -33.34
N ASN A 498 -22.38 75.50 -33.32
CA ASN A 498 -21.21 75.64 -34.19
C ASN A 498 -20.21 74.51 -33.94
N ALA A 499 -19.97 74.15 -32.67
CA ALA A 499 -19.08 73.06 -32.32
C ALA A 499 -19.48 71.72 -32.97
N VAL A 500 -20.79 71.46 -32.99
CA VAL A 500 -21.41 70.20 -33.41
C VAL A 500 -21.54 70.12 -34.94
N SER A 501 -22.00 71.19 -35.60
CA SER A 501 -22.12 71.25 -37.07
C SER A 501 -20.79 71.16 -37.80
N LEU A 502 -19.71 71.70 -37.22
CA LEU A 502 -18.41 71.82 -37.88
C LEU A 502 -17.38 70.77 -37.43
N GLY A 503 -17.44 70.30 -36.17
CA GLY A 503 -16.43 69.42 -35.59
C GLY A 503 -16.23 68.07 -36.30
N ARG A 504 -17.29 67.50 -36.91
CA ARG A 504 -17.27 66.16 -37.53
C ARG A 504 -16.20 65.99 -38.60
N SER A 505 -15.96 67.00 -39.43
CA SER A 505 -14.93 66.95 -40.49
C SER A 505 -13.51 67.21 -39.98
N LEU A 506 -13.39 67.63 -38.72
CA LEU A 506 -12.15 68.13 -38.08
C LEU A 506 -11.62 67.15 -37.02
N LYS A 507 -12.16 65.93 -36.95
CA LYS A 507 -11.90 64.91 -35.91
C LYS A 507 -12.22 65.39 -34.50
N ILE A 508 -13.28 66.18 -34.35
CA ILE A 508 -13.80 66.62 -33.03
C ILE A 508 -15.11 65.88 -32.76
N TYR A 509 -15.16 65.27 -31.58
CA TYR A 509 -16.25 64.44 -31.08
C TYR A 509 -16.85 65.16 -29.86
N VAL A 510 -18.18 65.25 -29.78
CA VAL A 510 -18.87 66.02 -28.73
C VAL A 510 -19.97 65.17 -28.10
N LEU A 511 -19.89 64.97 -26.78
CA LEU A 511 -20.99 64.46 -25.95
C LEU A 511 -21.58 65.61 -25.12
N ALA A 512 -22.84 65.95 -25.36
CA ALA A 512 -23.61 66.88 -24.55
C ALA A 512 -24.63 66.12 -23.67
N ILE A 513 -24.70 66.45 -22.38
CA ILE A 513 -25.62 65.80 -21.44
C ILE A 513 -26.59 66.85 -20.88
N GLY A 514 -27.90 66.57 -20.86
CA GLY A 514 -28.91 67.58 -20.56
C GLY A 514 -30.19 67.12 -19.88
N GLN A 515 -30.97 68.11 -19.43
CA GLN A 515 -32.30 67.94 -18.80
C GLN A 515 -33.38 68.53 -19.71
N ILE A 516 -34.37 67.71 -20.08
CA ILE A 516 -35.31 68.10 -21.15
C ILE A 516 -36.22 69.29 -20.80
N ALA A 517 -36.52 69.52 -19.53
CA ALA A 517 -37.24 70.71 -19.07
C ALA A 517 -36.50 72.03 -19.39
N ASN A 518 -35.18 71.96 -19.59
CA ASN A 518 -34.33 73.09 -19.92
C ASN A 518 -34.00 73.16 -21.42
N VAL A 519 -34.13 72.05 -22.16
CA VAL A 519 -33.93 71.99 -23.62
C VAL A 519 -34.97 72.84 -24.37
N SER A 520 -36.20 72.92 -23.87
CA SER A 520 -37.24 73.81 -24.40
C SER A 520 -36.86 75.30 -24.32
N VAL A 521 -36.07 75.69 -23.30
CA VAL A 521 -35.62 77.08 -23.10
C VAL A 521 -34.59 77.50 -24.16
N LEU A 522 -33.89 76.54 -24.78
CA LEU A 522 -32.88 76.78 -25.82
C LEU A 522 -33.48 77.32 -27.13
N LYS A 523 -34.80 77.13 -27.34
CA LYS A 523 -35.53 77.47 -28.58
C LYS A 523 -34.93 76.86 -29.87
N TRP A 524 -34.12 75.82 -29.74
CA TRP A 524 -33.54 75.08 -30.88
C TRP A 524 -34.65 74.54 -31.79
N GLN A 525 -34.48 74.70 -33.09
CA GLN A 525 -35.36 74.06 -34.06
C GLN A 525 -35.01 72.57 -34.17
N ILE A 526 -35.95 71.77 -34.67
CA ILE A 526 -35.71 70.33 -34.88
C ILE A 526 -34.50 70.12 -35.82
N GLY A 527 -34.27 71.04 -36.75
CA GLY A 527 -33.09 71.09 -37.63
C GLY A 527 -31.75 71.28 -36.91
N ASP A 528 -31.71 71.96 -35.76
CA ASP A 528 -30.50 72.12 -34.94
C ASP A 528 -30.22 70.81 -34.18
N LEU A 529 -31.27 70.19 -33.62
CA LEU A 529 -31.18 68.91 -32.91
C LEU A 529 -30.74 67.76 -33.83
N TYR A 530 -31.10 67.76 -35.11
CA TYR A 530 -30.67 66.75 -36.09
C TYR A 530 -29.15 66.72 -36.36
N GLN A 531 -28.37 67.67 -35.83
CA GLN A 531 -26.90 67.67 -35.91
C GLN A 531 -26.23 66.73 -34.89
N PHE A 532 -27.00 66.19 -33.94
CA PHE A 532 -26.60 65.16 -32.99
C PHE A 532 -27.32 63.84 -33.30
N CYS A 533 -26.69 62.72 -32.94
CA CYS A 533 -27.44 61.56 -32.49
C CYS A 533 -28.10 61.89 -31.13
N GLN A 534 -29.38 61.59 -30.95
CA GLN A 534 -30.14 61.94 -29.75
C GLN A 534 -30.52 60.68 -28.98
N ILE A 535 -30.34 60.69 -27.66
CA ILE A 535 -30.87 59.65 -26.76
C ILE A 535 -31.73 60.33 -25.70
N TYR A 536 -32.98 59.88 -25.56
CA TYR A 536 -33.94 60.39 -24.59
C TYR A 536 -34.25 59.33 -23.54
N LEU A 537 -34.11 59.66 -22.25
CA LEU A 537 -34.21 58.73 -21.11
C LEU A 537 -35.37 59.10 -20.15
N GLY A 538 -36.11 58.10 -19.68
CA GLY A 538 -37.26 58.27 -18.79
C GLY A 538 -38.36 59.12 -19.45
N ASP A 539 -38.96 60.06 -18.70
CA ASP A 539 -40.01 60.95 -19.23
C ASP A 539 -39.58 61.79 -20.45
N ALA A 540 -38.27 61.95 -20.69
CA ALA A 540 -37.78 62.63 -21.88
C ALA A 540 -38.16 61.88 -23.19
N ILE A 541 -38.39 60.57 -23.13
CA ILE A 541 -38.78 59.74 -24.28
C ILE A 541 -40.02 60.32 -24.98
N LYS A 542 -41.08 60.63 -24.23
CA LYS A 542 -42.35 61.17 -24.75
C LYS A 542 -42.13 62.44 -25.60
N ASN A 543 -41.24 63.32 -25.14
CA ASN A 543 -40.89 64.54 -25.87
C ASN A 543 -40.03 64.23 -27.11
N GLY A 544 -39.11 63.27 -27.03
CA GLY A 544 -38.34 62.79 -28.18
C GLY A 544 -39.20 62.16 -29.27
N ILE A 545 -40.27 61.43 -28.88
CA ILE A 545 -41.27 60.88 -29.81
C ILE A 545 -42.00 62.02 -30.54
N ASN A 546 -42.43 63.07 -29.83
CA ASN A 546 -43.06 64.25 -30.42
C ASN A 546 -42.17 65.03 -31.41
N TYR A 547 -40.85 64.78 -31.43
CA TYR A 547 -39.92 65.33 -32.42
C TYR A 547 -39.65 64.41 -33.62
N ALA A 548 -40.38 63.30 -33.77
CA ALA A 548 -40.34 62.44 -34.95
C ALA A 548 -40.88 63.16 -36.21
N PRO A 549 -40.38 62.84 -37.42
CA PRO A 549 -40.59 63.68 -38.60
C PRO A 549 -41.99 63.59 -39.23
N ASN A 550 -42.83 62.63 -38.84
CA ASN A 550 -44.20 62.46 -39.33
C ASN A 550 -45.05 61.65 -38.34
N LYS A 551 -46.39 61.71 -38.49
CA LYS A 551 -47.35 61.07 -37.58
C LYS A 551 -47.26 59.54 -37.52
N ALA A 552 -46.89 58.86 -38.62
CA ALA A 552 -46.75 57.41 -38.61
C ALA A 552 -45.51 56.96 -37.80
N ASP A 553 -44.43 57.73 -37.85
CA ASP A 553 -43.25 57.47 -36.99
C ASP A 553 -43.52 57.81 -35.52
N ILE A 554 -44.40 58.78 -35.22
CA ILE A 554 -44.92 59.00 -33.86
C ILE A 554 -45.70 57.76 -33.40
N GLU A 555 -46.70 57.32 -34.15
CA GLU A 555 -47.55 56.17 -33.80
C GLU A 555 -46.75 54.87 -33.59
N VAL A 556 -45.72 54.62 -34.41
CA VAL A 556 -44.82 53.46 -34.22
C VAL A 556 -44.03 53.58 -32.92
N LEU A 557 -43.47 54.75 -32.62
CA LEU A 557 -42.67 54.96 -31.41
C LEU A 557 -43.50 55.03 -30.13
N GLU A 558 -44.75 55.51 -30.18
CA GLU A 558 -45.69 55.43 -29.05
C GLU A 558 -46.04 53.98 -28.73
N ASN A 559 -46.22 53.13 -29.75
CA ASN A 559 -46.43 51.71 -29.55
C ASN A 559 -45.19 51.03 -28.96
N GLU A 560 -44.00 51.23 -29.53
CA GLU A 560 -42.74 50.71 -28.96
C GLU A 560 -42.53 51.17 -27.50
N PHE A 561 -42.82 52.43 -27.20
CA PHE A 561 -42.70 52.98 -25.84
C PHE A 561 -43.64 52.30 -24.86
N ASN A 562 -44.88 52.05 -25.25
CA ASN A 562 -45.85 51.36 -24.40
C ASN A 562 -45.49 49.87 -24.22
N LEU A 563 -44.88 49.21 -25.21
CA LEU A 563 -44.35 47.85 -25.07
C LEU A 563 -43.22 47.78 -24.03
N PHE A 564 -42.19 48.63 -24.15
CA PHE A 564 -41.11 48.70 -23.14
C PHE A 564 -41.65 49.08 -21.76
N ARG A 565 -42.54 50.06 -21.67
CA ARG A 565 -43.12 50.55 -20.41
C ARG A 565 -43.97 49.51 -19.67
N ASN A 566 -44.55 48.55 -20.39
CA ASN A 566 -45.34 47.45 -19.83
C ASN A 566 -44.52 46.17 -19.63
N SER A 567 -43.19 46.22 -19.78
CA SER A 567 -42.28 45.09 -19.61
C SER A 567 -41.47 45.16 -18.31
N ASP A 568 -40.75 44.08 -17.98
CA ASP A 568 -39.83 44.04 -16.85
C ASP A 568 -38.53 44.85 -17.07
N ILE A 569 -38.30 45.38 -18.28
CA ILE A 569 -37.11 46.17 -18.63
C ILE A 569 -37.17 47.54 -17.95
N LYS A 570 -36.31 47.75 -16.95
CA LYS A 570 -36.30 48.98 -16.13
C LYS A 570 -35.61 50.17 -16.79
N TYR A 571 -34.61 49.90 -17.64
CA TYR A 571 -33.73 50.93 -18.19
C TYR A 571 -33.75 50.87 -19.71
N TYR A 572 -34.51 51.78 -20.32
CA TYR A 572 -34.62 51.91 -21.78
C TYR A 572 -34.61 53.39 -22.20
N GLY A 573 -34.29 53.63 -23.47
CA GLY A 573 -34.21 54.96 -24.05
C GLY A 573 -34.69 54.98 -25.50
N LEU A 574 -35.22 56.13 -25.92
CA LEU A 574 -35.47 56.41 -27.34
C LEU A 574 -34.16 56.90 -27.97
N VAL A 575 -33.69 56.15 -28.96
CA VAL A 575 -32.50 56.43 -29.74
C VAL A 575 -32.90 57.03 -31.09
N ARG A 576 -32.23 58.10 -31.52
CA ARG A 576 -32.43 58.73 -32.83
C ARG A 576 -31.08 59.08 -33.46
N GLU A 577 -30.60 58.22 -34.34
CA GLU A 577 -29.39 58.48 -35.12
C GLU A 577 -29.63 59.53 -36.21
N MET A 578 -28.57 60.26 -36.60
CA MET A 578 -28.64 61.30 -37.61
C MET A 578 -29.17 60.75 -38.95
N GLY A 579 -30.34 61.21 -39.37
CA GLY A 579 -30.98 60.83 -40.64
C GLY A 579 -31.68 59.46 -40.67
N LYS A 580 -31.71 58.71 -39.56
CA LYS A 580 -32.50 57.48 -39.44
C LYS A 580 -33.86 57.75 -38.78
N LYS A 581 -34.75 56.74 -38.83
CA LYS A 581 -35.89 56.69 -37.91
C LYS A 581 -35.41 56.45 -36.47
N GLY A 582 -36.18 56.91 -35.50
CA GLY A 582 -35.96 56.53 -34.11
C GLY A 582 -36.34 55.08 -33.85
N TYR A 583 -35.87 54.54 -32.74
CA TYR A 583 -36.25 53.26 -32.17
C TYR A 583 -36.05 53.30 -30.65
N ILE A 584 -36.73 52.44 -29.90
CA ILE A 584 -36.53 52.32 -28.45
C ILE A 584 -35.71 51.06 -28.16
N ALA A 585 -34.70 51.21 -27.31
CA ALA A 585 -33.76 50.16 -26.95
C ALA A 585 -33.54 50.09 -25.44
N GLU A 586 -33.21 48.90 -24.93
CA GLU A 586 -32.69 48.72 -23.58
C GLU A 586 -31.32 49.43 -23.45
N LEU A 587 -31.06 50.02 -22.29
CA LEU A 587 -29.78 50.66 -22.00
C LEU A 587 -28.75 49.58 -21.61
N PRO A 588 -27.48 49.73 -22.03
CA PRO A 588 -26.43 48.84 -21.60
C PRO A 588 -26.26 48.87 -20.07
N ASN A 589 -25.78 47.76 -19.53
CA ASN A 589 -25.55 47.55 -18.11
C ASN A 589 -24.46 48.49 -17.56
N GLU A 590 -24.42 48.67 -16.24
CA GLU A 590 -23.34 49.43 -15.60
C GLU A 590 -21.98 48.85 -16.02
N ARG A 591 -21.14 49.72 -16.59
CA ARG A 591 -19.79 49.43 -17.10
C ARG A 591 -19.67 48.31 -18.14
N GLU A 592 -20.73 48.01 -18.90
CA GLU A 592 -20.77 46.97 -19.94
C GLU A 592 -19.59 47.02 -20.95
N TYR A 593 -19.13 48.21 -21.33
CA TYR A 593 -18.05 48.38 -22.34
C TYR A 593 -16.65 48.63 -21.76
N PHE A 594 -16.46 48.41 -20.46
CA PHE A 594 -15.19 48.65 -19.78
C PHE A 594 -14.25 47.47 -19.94
N VAL A 595 -13.16 47.68 -20.67
CA VAL A 595 -12.09 46.69 -20.80
C VAL A 595 -11.40 46.55 -19.45
N MET A 596 -11.68 45.47 -18.71
CA MET A 596 -10.94 45.16 -17.49
C MET A 596 -9.43 45.06 -17.80
N PRO A 597 -8.54 45.60 -16.96
CA PRO A 597 -7.12 45.34 -17.12
C PRO A 597 -6.86 43.85 -16.92
N SER A 598 -6.32 43.17 -17.93
CA SER A 598 -5.81 41.81 -17.77
C SER A 598 -4.69 41.84 -16.73
N HIS A 599 -4.88 41.17 -15.58
CA HIS A 599 -3.88 41.04 -14.52
C HIS A 599 -2.76 40.04 -14.88
N ASP A 600 -2.24 40.16 -16.09
CA ASP A 600 -1.07 39.44 -16.57
C ASP A 600 0.15 40.37 -16.46
N ILE A 601 0.78 40.35 -15.29
CA ILE A 601 2.15 40.83 -15.11
C ILE A 601 3.02 39.57 -14.99
N PRO A 602 3.71 39.13 -16.06
CA PRO A 602 4.77 38.15 -15.92
C PRO A 602 5.89 38.77 -15.09
N GLU A 603 6.32 38.08 -14.02
CA GLU A 603 7.41 38.56 -13.18
C GLU A 603 8.72 38.69 -13.99
N LEU A 604 9.44 39.80 -13.80
CA LEU A 604 10.76 39.96 -14.42
C LEU A 604 11.76 38.98 -13.79
N SER A 605 12.20 38.00 -14.59
CA SER A 605 13.49 37.36 -14.39
C SER A 605 14.48 37.89 -15.43
N HIS A 606 15.47 38.66 -14.99
CA HIS A 606 16.54 39.13 -15.86
C HIS A 606 17.49 37.97 -16.22
N ASN A 607 17.88 37.86 -17.49
CA ASN A 607 19.31 37.97 -17.83
C ASN A 607 19.66 38.09 -19.32
N HIS A 608 20.67 38.94 -19.56
CA HIS A 608 21.69 38.87 -20.61
C HIS A 608 21.39 39.04 -22.12
N THR A 609 21.61 40.29 -22.54
CA THR A 609 22.37 40.76 -23.74
C THR A 609 21.70 40.76 -25.13
N PRO A 610 21.99 41.76 -26.01
CA PRO A 610 21.22 41.97 -27.24
C PRO A 610 22.01 41.74 -28.55
N SER A 611 21.42 41.04 -29.52
CA SER A 611 21.78 41.19 -30.95
C SER A 611 20.76 40.56 -31.90
N GLN A 612 20.61 41.20 -33.07
CA GLN A 612 20.20 40.62 -34.36
C GLN A 612 18.71 40.26 -34.64
N THR A 613 18.11 41.15 -35.44
CA THR A 613 17.33 40.87 -36.66
C THR A 613 16.13 39.91 -36.62
N SER A 614 14.94 40.53 -36.65
CA SER A 614 13.98 40.42 -37.77
C SER A 614 13.82 39.06 -38.46
N GLU A 615 13.02 38.17 -37.88
CA GLU A 615 12.18 37.24 -38.66
C GLU A 615 10.72 37.69 -38.59
N VAL A 616 10.12 37.97 -39.75
CA VAL A 616 8.72 38.35 -39.86
C VAL A 616 7.89 37.07 -39.97
N LEU A 617 7.36 36.60 -38.85
CA LEU A 617 6.24 35.64 -38.89
C LEU A 617 5.02 36.35 -39.49
N PRO A 618 4.43 35.84 -40.58
CA PRO A 618 3.25 36.45 -41.18
C PRO A 618 2.04 36.19 -40.28
N VAL A 619 1.59 37.21 -39.57
CA VAL A 619 0.25 37.20 -38.98
C VAL A 619 -0.74 37.14 -40.15
N GLU A 620 -1.54 36.06 -40.20
CA GLU A 620 -2.64 35.97 -41.16
C GLU A 620 -3.63 37.09 -40.89
N VAL A 621 -3.57 38.14 -41.71
CA VAL A 621 -4.57 39.20 -41.72
C VAL A 621 -5.87 38.58 -42.22
N LEU A 622 -6.73 38.20 -41.27
CA LEU A 622 -8.14 37.89 -41.51
C LEU A 622 -8.75 39.05 -42.29
N SER A 623 -8.80 38.87 -43.60
CA SER A 623 -9.11 39.93 -44.54
C SER A 623 -10.56 40.34 -44.35
N PRO A 624 -10.89 41.64 -44.22
CA PRO A 624 -12.26 42.07 -44.07
C PRO A 624 -13.02 41.78 -45.37
N SER A 625 -13.67 40.62 -45.44
CA SER A 625 -14.39 40.07 -46.59
C SER A 625 -15.73 40.76 -46.87
N HIS A 626 -15.83 42.03 -46.47
CA HIS A 626 -16.79 42.98 -46.95
C HIS A 626 -16.05 44.13 -47.61
N HIS A 627 -15.98 44.06 -48.95
CA HIS A 627 -15.91 45.28 -49.75
C HIS A 627 -17.08 46.17 -49.33
N ILE A 628 -16.80 47.20 -48.52
CA ILE A 628 -17.61 48.41 -48.54
C ILE A 628 -17.65 48.81 -50.02
N PRO A 629 -18.82 48.86 -50.68
CA PRO A 629 -18.87 49.31 -52.05
C PRO A 629 -18.40 50.75 -52.03
N SER A 630 -17.26 51.03 -52.66
CA SER A 630 -16.89 52.39 -53.01
C SER A 630 -17.90 52.83 -54.08
N GLN A 631 -19.08 53.25 -53.64
CA GLN A 631 -19.97 54.06 -54.45
C GLN A 631 -19.15 55.29 -54.82
N ALA A 632 -18.60 55.27 -56.03
CA ALA A 632 -18.07 56.46 -56.66
C ALA A 632 -19.13 57.55 -56.46
N ILE A 633 -18.72 58.72 -55.96
CA ILE A 633 -19.65 59.82 -55.71
C ILE A 633 -20.37 60.07 -57.02
N THR A 634 -21.63 59.63 -57.09
CA THR A 634 -22.46 59.80 -58.28
C THR A 634 -22.66 61.29 -58.40
N GLN A 635 -21.84 61.93 -59.25
CA GLN A 635 -21.93 63.36 -59.51
C GLN A 635 -23.39 63.64 -59.80
N SER A 636 -24.03 64.39 -58.92
CA SER A 636 -25.41 64.75 -59.11
C SER A 636 -25.45 65.58 -60.38
N LYS A 637 -25.93 64.97 -61.47
CA LYS A 637 -26.27 65.67 -62.70
C LYS A 637 -27.47 66.55 -62.40
N THR A 638 -27.21 67.64 -61.69
CA THR A 638 -27.98 68.87 -61.79
C THR A 638 -27.95 69.24 -63.27
N THR A 639 -28.96 68.80 -64.00
CA THR A 639 -29.19 69.22 -65.37
C THR A 639 -29.34 70.73 -65.33
N ILE A 640 -28.29 71.41 -65.82
CA ILE A 640 -28.24 72.86 -65.90
C ILE A 640 -29.24 73.25 -67.00
N ILE A 641 -30.47 73.52 -66.56
CA ILE A 641 -31.61 73.78 -67.44
C ILE A 641 -31.52 75.22 -67.92
N GLU A 642 -30.86 75.37 -69.07
CA GLU A 642 -30.74 76.60 -69.84
C GLU A 642 -32.11 77.05 -70.36
N CYS A 643 -32.40 78.35 -70.32
CA CYS A 643 -33.60 78.88 -70.94
C CYS A 643 -33.43 78.96 -72.47
N PRO A 644 -34.22 78.21 -73.27
CA PRO A 644 -34.11 78.16 -74.73
C PRO A 644 -34.49 79.47 -75.43
N ASN A 645 -34.86 80.51 -74.68
CA ASN A 645 -35.18 81.84 -75.20
C ASN A 645 -34.05 82.88 -74.98
N CYS A 646 -33.01 82.59 -74.18
CA CYS A 646 -32.00 83.61 -73.82
C CYS A 646 -30.68 83.11 -73.21
N GLY A 647 -30.45 81.78 -73.15
CA GLY A 647 -29.22 81.20 -72.61
C GLY A 647 -29.02 81.35 -71.09
N SER A 648 -30.04 81.80 -70.35
CA SER A 648 -29.93 81.98 -68.90
C SER A 648 -30.32 80.73 -68.14
N PHE A 649 -29.45 80.28 -67.23
CA PHE A 649 -29.70 79.20 -66.29
C PHE A 649 -30.61 79.62 -65.11
N GLU A 650 -30.80 80.92 -64.91
CA GLU A 650 -31.65 81.46 -63.84
C GLU A 650 -33.14 81.21 -64.12
N SER A 651 -33.66 80.13 -63.55
CA SER A 651 -35.01 79.66 -63.79
C SER A 651 -35.73 79.31 -62.49
N VAL A 652 -36.98 79.76 -62.37
CA VAL A 652 -37.85 79.52 -61.20
C VAL A 652 -38.90 78.48 -61.57
N LYS A 653 -39.22 77.55 -60.66
CA LYS A 653 -40.23 76.51 -60.90
C LYS A 653 -41.63 77.13 -60.96
N ASN A 654 -42.40 76.81 -62.01
CA ASN A 654 -43.69 77.41 -62.32
C ASN A 654 -44.73 76.33 -62.70
N GLY A 655 -44.95 75.36 -61.79
CA GLY A 655 -45.73 74.14 -62.01
C GLY A 655 -44.91 72.86 -61.85
N LYS A 656 -45.47 71.69 -62.19
CA LYS A 656 -44.75 70.41 -62.13
C LYS A 656 -43.58 70.35 -63.13
N ASN A 657 -43.86 70.54 -64.43
CA ASN A 657 -42.92 70.41 -65.55
C ASN A 657 -42.74 71.72 -66.35
N ARG A 658 -42.82 72.87 -65.67
CA ARG A 658 -42.64 74.20 -66.29
C ARG A 658 -41.74 75.06 -65.42
N ARG A 659 -40.87 75.84 -66.05
CA ARG A 659 -40.03 76.88 -65.43
C ARG A 659 -40.27 78.23 -66.09
N LYS A 660 -40.03 79.31 -65.34
CA LYS A 660 -40.00 80.69 -65.83
C LYS A 660 -38.57 81.22 -65.72
N CYS A 661 -38.01 81.73 -66.80
CA CYS A 661 -36.68 82.36 -66.77
C CYS A 661 -36.75 83.70 -66.03
N LYS A 662 -35.80 83.98 -65.13
CA LYS A 662 -35.68 85.30 -64.50
C LYS A 662 -35.29 86.39 -65.51
N LYS A 663 -34.29 86.11 -66.37
CA LYS A 663 -33.69 87.08 -67.30
C LYS A 663 -34.62 87.56 -68.40
N CYS A 664 -35.45 86.67 -68.98
CA CYS A 664 -36.37 87.02 -70.09
C CYS A 664 -37.86 86.88 -69.76
N ASN A 665 -38.22 86.53 -68.52
CA ASN A 665 -39.59 86.32 -68.03
C ASN A 665 -40.45 85.29 -68.80
N LYS A 666 -39.94 84.63 -69.84
CA LYS A 666 -40.68 83.61 -70.59
C LYS A 666 -40.74 82.27 -69.85
N THR A 667 -41.87 81.59 -69.99
CA THR A 667 -42.11 80.23 -69.49
C THR A 667 -41.65 79.20 -70.51
N PHE A 668 -41.08 78.08 -70.06
CA PHE A 668 -40.67 76.95 -70.89
C PHE A 668 -40.86 75.62 -70.14
N SER A 669 -40.98 74.53 -70.90
CA SER A 669 -41.09 73.16 -70.37
C SER A 669 -39.74 72.64 -69.90
N VAL A 670 -39.77 71.66 -68.99
CA VAL A 670 -38.63 70.84 -68.55
C VAL A 670 -39.05 69.38 -68.55
#